data_AF-A0A7V2ZIU6-F1
#
_entry.id   AF-A0A7V2ZIU6-F1
#
_cell.length_a   1.000
_cell.length_b   1.000
_cell.length_c   1.000
_cell.angle_alpha   90.00
_cell.angle_beta   90.00
_cell.angle_gamma   90.00
#
_symmetry.space_group_name_H-M   'P 1'
#
loop_
_entity.id
_entity.type
_entity.pdbx_description
1 polymer ?
#
loop_
_entity_poly.entity_id
_entity_poly.type
_entity_poly.pdbx_seq_one_letter_code
_entity_poly.pdbx_strand_id
1 'polypeptide(L)'
;MKTILYLILFVTSGFSQVTQEWISRYNRIGNSFESPAALSVDNLGNVYVAGSGYSTGVQSDIIVIKYNSAGVQQWVQFYNGPGNSADGAYDMVTDNNGNVFITGFSIGTSTDQDIVTIKYNTDGIFQWAKIYDRANQQDFGSSIAVDNLGNVYVTGASYRIGTSLDFITIKYNSNGEQQWVKLYEGSSEDVAAKIVLDDEGNSYVTGTSLSSTNNDYLTIKYNYSGIELWTARFDYNQTNDEASSLVVDKDGNVYVTGYTTNPVNLEDCATVKYDPNGNQQWVSIYNGIGNETDKAYSIAVNDDGSVYLTGESFGNGSRDIVTIKYNFSGVQQWVQRYNGQSNYSDYGKSLAVDEAGNVYVGGTTYENSSLYDFILIKYNNDGVQAWVETYNGPVNSFELFSGLKLDRNRNIYITGWSEGNDTGNDFATIKYSQVHYPVLIVPGVAGTYASDVDNDLYWLTHRGAPPEQIQIDPLANVYTDLITTLQNAGYEKDKDLFIVNYDWRLLPAPIDNNFDGYIEGLTGQSISDNQFNYGVDYLGYYLREAANQWRIDYNEELEYVDVIVHSTGGLVTRSYIQSSAYGDVYDAVNNYKLPRIRNFMMIGVPNRGASKAWNPLHDNWIADPAYRFVLSKIINRAYQKIKKGYIITGPDHYITWGSILDSLGNPDKVKFINRYVPTIRGLLATYDFLDIGSGPTNVNNNPSERNNLILDLNNGYDLYPNADPNGFLDSAIVYVLFGNGQNTFDYVQERTDGEFNAIQSFTDWTRSSVLPGTLWYKDMINSDNNGDGTVPLQSSIGQFLGDSRAILLPFGVSNHTGMVQTIPVQSTVLDILNINYDQSTISTGSGADFGNVLSIISDPVESVITDGLGRRVGYTNSTGKLTEIPNSLWIGNTEGMGYVFGSVPEPITLQLTGLGEEYYVMVSAEDSNKAGGVVLEGFLASGAIITYLITLQPLSVEKLESLNPDNFTLAQNYPNPFNPTTTIQYSIPQRGNVSLKVYDVLGNEVSTLVNEEKERGVYSVNFDASHFSSGIYFYRLKADNFIQTKKMILVR
;
A
#
# COMPACT_ATOMS: atom_id res chain seq x y z
N MET A 1 -9.18 17.20 -67.25
CA MET A 1 -8.36 16.03 -66.92
C MET A 1 -7.37 16.43 -65.83
N LYS A 2 -7.76 16.28 -64.56
CA LYS A 2 -6.87 16.27 -63.39
C LYS A 2 -7.52 15.37 -62.35
N THR A 3 -6.86 14.26 -62.08
CA THR A 3 -7.27 13.15 -61.23
C THR A 3 -7.23 13.59 -59.77
N ILE A 4 -8.35 13.45 -59.05
CA ILE A 4 -8.41 13.57 -57.59
C ILE A 4 -8.04 12.19 -57.04
N LEU A 5 -6.90 12.13 -56.35
CA LEU A 5 -6.45 10.95 -55.62
C LEU A 5 -7.13 11.00 -54.24
N TYR A 6 -8.06 10.08 -53.97
CA TYR A 6 -8.53 9.84 -52.61
C TYR A 6 -7.41 9.10 -51.87
N LEU A 7 -6.75 9.78 -50.95
CA LEU A 7 -5.90 9.13 -49.95
C LEU A 7 -6.84 8.62 -48.85
N ILE A 8 -7.25 7.36 -48.95
CA ILE A 8 -7.87 6.65 -47.84
C ILE A 8 -6.74 6.39 -46.84
N LEU A 9 -6.67 7.19 -45.77
CA LEU A 9 -5.91 6.81 -44.58
C LEU A 9 -6.64 5.63 -43.95
N PHE A 10 -6.08 4.43 -44.09
CA PHE A 10 -6.36 3.36 -43.13
C PHE A 10 -5.67 3.76 -41.83
N VAL A 11 -6.42 4.31 -40.87
CA VAL A 11 -6.01 4.28 -39.46
C VAL A 11 -6.20 2.84 -39.03
N THR A 12 -5.13 2.05 -39.10
CA THR A 12 -5.07 0.80 -38.35
C THR A 12 -4.84 1.23 -36.90
N SER A 13 -5.91 1.30 -36.11
CA SER A 13 -5.78 1.31 -34.65
C SER A 13 -5.24 -0.06 -34.28
N GLY A 14 -3.91 -0.18 -34.17
CA GLY A 14 -3.29 -1.37 -33.61
C GLY A 14 -3.70 -1.41 -32.13
N PHE A 15 -4.62 -2.30 -31.77
CA PHE A 15 -4.83 -2.62 -30.38
C PHE A 15 -3.54 -3.22 -29.82
N SER A 16 -3.20 -2.88 -28.57
CA SER A 16 -2.04 -3.49 -27.92
C SER A 16 -2.27 -4.99 -27.82
N GLN A 17 -1.41 -5.77 -28.46
CA GLN A 17 -1.38 -7.22 -28.34
C GLN A 17 -0.97 -7.59 -26.90
N VAL A 18 -1.45 -8.73 -26.43
CA VAL A 18 -1.01 -9.29 -25.14
C VAL A 18 0.45 -9.74 -25.23
N THR A 19 1.21 -9.66 -24.14
CA THR A 19 2.62 -10.09 -24.15
C THR A 19 2.74 -11.52 -23.64
N GLN A 20 3.29 -12.42 -24.44
CA GLN A 20 3.62 -13.78 -23.98
C GLN A 20 4.91 -13.73 -23.16
N GLU A 21 4.82 -14.03 -21.86
CA GLU A 21 5.96 -13.98 -20.93
C GLU A 21 6.80 -15.25 -21.01
N TRP A 22 6.15 -16.41 -20.92
CA TRP A 22 6.82 -17.70 -20.97
C TRP A 22 5.88 -18.80 -21.44
N ILE A 23 6.49 -19.84 -21.99
CA ILE A 23 5.86 -21.13 -22.29
C ILE A 23 6.66 -22.20 -21.57
N SER A 24 6.00 -23.01 -20.76
CA SER A 24 6.58 -24.17 -20.12
C SER A 24 5.93 -25.43 -20.65
N ARG A 25 6.77 -26.31 -21.20
CA ARG A 25 6.35 -27.61 -21.72
C ARG A 25 6.84 -28.71 -20.82
N TYR A 26 5.99 -29.70 -20.58
CA TYR A 26 6.36 -30.86 -19.78
C TYR A 26 5.94 -32.15 -20.47
N ASN A 27 6.90 -33.06 -20.61
CA ASN A 27 6.72 -34.39 -21.17
C ASN A 27 7.39 -35.44 -20.28
N ARG A 28 6.79 -36.62 -20.18
CA ARG A 28 7.39 -37.72 -19.40
C ARG A 28 8.43 -38.49 -20.25
N ILE A 29 9.38 -39.14 -19.58
CA ILE A 29 10.39 -40.00 -20.24
C ILE A 29 9.67 -41.11 -21.04
N GLY A 30 9.88 -41.16 -22.37
CA GLY A 30 9.36 -42.21 -23.25
C GLY A 30 8.39 -41.76 -24.33
N ASN A 31 8.13 -40.45 -24.47
CA ASN A 31 7.26 -39.86 -25.49
C ASN A 31 5.80 -40.34 -25.38
N SER A 32 5.28 -40.34 -24.15
CA SER A 32 3.91 -40.71 -23.83
C SER A 32 2.91 -39.60 -24.18
N PHE A 33 1.62 -39.94 -24.24
CA PHE A 33 0.56 -38.96 -24.39
C PHE A 33 0.21 -38.35 -23.03
N GLU A 34 0.38 -37.03 -22.90
CA GLU A 34 -0.03 -36.27 -21.74
C GLU A 34 -1.29 -35.42 -22.01
N SER A 35 -2.21 -35.37 -21.05
CA SER A 35 -3.46 -34.62 -21.13
C SER A 35 -3.67 -33.78 -19.86
N PRO A 36 -3.37 -32.47 -19.87
CA PRO A 36 -3.74 -31.56 -18.80
C PRO A 36 -5.26 -31.42 -18.73
N ALA A 37 -5.81 -31.42 -17.52
CA ALA A 37 -7.23 -31.26 -17.28
C ALA A 37 -7.56 -29.94 -16.60
N ALA A 38 -6.70 -29.49 -15.67
CA ALA A 38 -7.01 -28.33 -14.85
C ALA A 38 -5.75 -27.55 -14.46
N LEU A 39 -5.95 -26.25 -14.21
CA LEU A 39 -4.92 -25.35 -13.70
C LEU A 39 -5.43 -24.49 -12.56
N SER A 40 -4.51 -24.08 -11.69
CA SER A 40 -4.74 -23.17 -10.58
C SER A 40 -3.54 -22.25 -10.40
N VAL A 41 -3.77 -21.08 -9.82
CA VAL A 41 -2.74 -20.06 -9.62
C VAL A 41 -2.89 -19.53 -8.20
N ASP A 42 -1.78 -19.49 -7.44
CA ASP A 42 -1.80 -18.93 -6.10
C ASP A 42 -1.57 -17.40 -6.09
N ASN A 43 -1.72 -16.78 -4.91
CA ASN A 43 -1.58 -15.33 -4.76
C ASN A 43 -0.16 -14.80 -5.06
N LEU A 44 0.84 -15.67 -5.16
CA LEU A 44 2.22 -15.32 -5.51
C LEU A 44 2.48 -15.51 -7.02
N GLY A 45 1.46 -15.89 -7.80
CA GLY A 45 1.57 -16.16 -9.22
C GLY A 45 2.24 -17.50 -9.56
N ASN A 46 2.39 -18.42 -8.59
CA ASN A 46 2.82 -19.78 -8.92
C ASN A 46 1.68 -20.52 -9.60
N VAL A 47 2.02 -21.30 -10.62
CA VAL A 47 1.05 -22.00 -11.47
C VAL A 47 1.12 -23.49 -11.17
N TYR A 48 -0.03 -24.09 -10.93
CA TYR A 48 -0.21 -25.51 -10.70
C TYR A 48 -1.02 -26.10 -11.83
N VAL A 49 -0.57 -27.22 -12.37
CA VAL A 49 -1.25 -27.91 -13.48
C VAL A 49 -1.35 -29.38 -13.17
N ALA A 50 -2.53 -29.96 -13.38
CA ALA A 50 -2.76 -31.40 -13.21
C ALA A 50 -3.41 -31.98 -14.45
N GLY A 51 -3.07 -33.24 -14.69
CA GLY A 51 -3.57 -34.02 -15.79
C GLY A 51 -3.16 -35.47 -15.64
N SER A 52 -3.14 -36.16 -16.76
CA SER A 52 -2.82 -37.58 -16.82
C SER A 52 -1.74 -37.83 -17.86
N GLY A 53 -0.83 -38.77 -17.63
CA GLY A 53 0.19 -39.14 -18.62
C GLY A 53 0.66 -40.57 -18.48
N TYR A 54 1.01 -41.22 -19.59
CA TYR A 54 1.35 -42.65 -19.58
C TYR A 54 2.71 -42.93 -18.94
N SER A 55 2.79 -43.97 -18.11
CA SER A 55 4.07 -44.57 -17.71
C SER A 55 4.61 -45.49 -18.82
N THR A 56 5.87 -45.93 -18.72
CA THR A 56 6.47 -46.88 -19.67
C THR A 56 5.78 -48.25 -19.58
N GLY A 57 4.61 -48.42 -20.22
CA GLY A 57 3.85 -49.68 -20.13
C GLY A 57 2.32 -49.61 -20.21
N VAL A 58 1.72 -48.62 -20.89
CA VAL A 58 0.30 -48.61 -21.32
C VAL A 58 -0.76 -48.11 -20.31
N GLN A 59 -0.40 -47.60 -19.13
CA GLN A 59 -1.36 -47.04 -18.15
C GLN A 59 -1.03 -45.58 -17.79
N SER A 60 -2.06 -44.75 -17.60
CA SER A 60 -1.93 -43.33 -17.24
C SER A 60 -1.81 -43.15 -15.74
N ASP A 61 -0.91 -42.26 -15.29
CA ASP A 61 -0.82 -41.82 -13.90
C ASP A 61 -1.27 -40.36 -13.81
N ILE A 62 -1.74 -39.92 -12.64
CA ILE A 62 -1.97 -38.50 -12.39
C ILE A 62 -0.63 -37.77 -12.28
N ILE A 63 -0.51 -36.65 -12.98
CA ILE A 63 0.67 -35.76 -12.96
C ILE A 63 0.24 -34.42 -12.37
N VAL A 64 1.04 -33.89 -11.44
CA VAL A 64 0.86 -32.54 -10.88
C VAL A 64 2.17 -31.78 -10.98
N ILE A 65 2.14 -30.58 -11.55
CA ILE A 65 3.32 -29.76 -11.82
C ILE A 65 3.14 -28.40 -11.14
N LYS A 66 4.21 -27.87 -10.53
CA LYS A 66 4.29 -26.48 -10.08
C LYS A 66 5.34 -25.72 -10.89
N TYR A 67 4.96 -24.55 -11.39
CA TYR A 67 5.85 -23.53 -11.92
C TYR A 67 5.84 -22.30 -11.02
N ASN A 68 6.95 -21.60 -10.90
CA ASN A 68 6.93 -20.27 -10.27
C ASN A 68 6.38 -19.21 -11.24
N SER A 69 6.22 -17.97 -10.78
CA SER A 69 5.69 -16.84 -11.58
C SER A 69 6.49 -16.54 -12.87
N ALA A 70 7.76 -16.97 -12.91
CA ALA A 70 8.66 -16.85 -14.06
C ALA A 70 8.65 -18.10 -14.98
N GLY A 71 7.76 -19.07 -14.75
CA GLY A 71 7.61 -20.26 -15.58
C GLY A 71 8.61 -21.39 -15.27
N VAL A 72 9.46 -21.23 -14.26
CA VAL A 72 10.46 -22.24 -13.90
C VAL A 72 9.80 -23.36 -13.11
N GLN A 73 9.91 -24.60 -13.59
CA GLN A 73 9.41 -25.80 -12.93
C GLN A 73 10.06 -25.96 -11.54
N GLN A 74 9.24 -26.00 -10.50
CA GLN A 74 9.68 -26.18 -9.12
C GLN A 74 9.69 -27.66 -8.73
N TRP A 75 8.60 -28.37 -9.03
CA TRP A 75 8.46 -29.79 -8.76
C TRP A 75 7.42 -30.44 -9.68
N VAL A 76 7.50 -31.76 -9.79
CA VAL A 76 6.53 -32.62 -10.46
C VAL A 76 6.23 -33.81 -9.56
N GLN A 77 4.95 -34.11 -9.38
CA GLN A 77 4.49 -35.27 -8.63
C GLN A 77 3.69 -36.22 -9.53
N PHE A 78 3.83 -37.51 -9.24
CA PHE A 78 3.11 -38.57 -9.91
C PHE A 78 2.31 -39.35 -8.88
N TYR A 79 1.06 -39.69 -9.21
CA TYR A 79 0.24 -40.57 -8.42
C TYR A 79 -0.21 -41.75 -9.29
N ASN A 80 0.33 -42.92 -8.96
CA ASN A 80 0.00 -44.22 -9.53
C ASN A 80 -0.71 -44.99 -8.41
N GLY A 81 -2.03 -45.00 -8.45
CA GLY A 81 -2.94 -45.41 -7.39
C GLY A 81 -2.73 -46.85 -6.91
N PRO A 82 -3.54 -47.31 -5.94
CA PRO A 82 -3.33 -48.59 -5.27
C PRO A 82 -3.36 -49.80 -6.22
N GLY A 83 -4.06 -49.70 -7.36
CA GLY A 83 -4.13 -50.75 -8.38
C GLY A 83 -2.90 -50.86 -9.28
N ASN A 84 -2.00 -49.87 -9.27
CA ASN A 84 -1.00 -49.67 -10.33
C ASN A 84 -1.66 -49.81 -11.72
N SER A 85 -2.70 -49.03 -11.95
CA SER A 85 -3.56 -49.09 -13.14
C SER A 85 -3.82 -47.66 -13.63
N ALA A 86 -4.74 -47.46 -14.57
CA ALA A 86 -5.02 -46.12 -15.06
C ALA A 86 -5.62 -45.23 -13.96
N ASP A 87 -5.00 -44.08 -13.75
CA ASP A 87 -5.45 -42.98 -12.93
C ASP A 87 -5.52 -41.71 -13.78
N GLY A 88 -6.44 -40.81 -13.45
CA GLY A 88 -6.57 -39.55 -14.17
C GLY A 88 -7.16 -38.42 -13.35
N ALA A 89 -6.68 -37.21 -13.62
CA ALA A 89 -7.15 -35.99 -12.97
C ALA A 89 -8.20 -35.29 -13.84
N TYR A 90 -9.26 -34.77 -13.22
CA TYR A 90 -10.30 -33.99 -13.90
C TYR A 90 -10.38 -32.54 -13.42
N ASP A 91 -10.14 -32.26 -12.14
CA ASP A 91 -10.18 -30.89 -11.60
C ASP A 91 -9.15 -30.70 -10.47
N MET A 92 -8.78 -29.44 -10.24
CA MET A 92 -7.87 -29.05 -9.16
C MET A 92 -8.23 -27.70 -8.53
N VAL A 93 -7.78 -27.52 -7.29
CA VAL A 93 -7.88 -26.23 -6.60
C VAL A 93 -6.70 -26.04 -5.62
N THR A 94 -6.33 -24.80 -5.38
CA THR A 94 -5.36 -24.43 -4.34
C THR A 94 -6.01 -23.67 -3.20
N ASP A 95 -5.51 -23.84 -1.98
CA ASP A 95 -5.89 -22.98 -0.85
C ASP A 95 -4.98 -21.73 -0.74
N ASN A 96 -5.33 -20.81 0.17
CA ASN A 96 -4.57 -19.59 0.43
C ASN A 96 -3.13 -19.81 0.91
N ASN A 97 -2.78 -21.04 1.34
CA ASN A 97 -1.43 -21.41 1.76
C ASN A 97 -0.62 -22.07 0.61
N GLY A 98 -1.21 -22.19 -0.59
CA GLY A 98 -0.61 -22.85 -1.73
C GLY A 98 -0.60 -24.38 -1.64
N ASN A 99 -1.42 -24.99 -0.77
CA ASN A 99 -1.63 -26.44 -0.83
C ASN A 99 -2.50 -26.76 -2.05
N VAL A 100 -2.21 -27.89 -2.69
CA VAL A 100 -2.86 -28.31 -3.94
C VAL A 100 -3.75 -29.50 -3.68
N PHE A 101 -4.98 -29.45 -4.17
CA PHE A 101 -5.97 -30.50 -4.08
C PHE A 101 -6.42 -30.94 -5.47
N ILE A 102 -6.50 -32.24 -5.71
CA ILE A 102 -6.80 -32.82 -7.02
C ILE A 102 -7.92 -33.85 -6.85
N THR A 103 -8.85 -33.89 -7.81
CA THR A 103 -9.84 -34.97 -7.93
C THR A 103 -9.85 -35.59 -9.32
N GLY A 104 -10.38 -36.81 -9.41
CA GLY A 104 -10.52 -37.55 -10.67
C GLY A 104 -10.90 -39.00 -10.41
N PHE A 105 -10.26 -39.92 -11.12
CA PHE A 105 -10.44 -41.37 -10.95
C PHE A 105 -9.12 -42.10 -10.69
N SER A 106 -9.21 -43.24 -10.02
CA SER A 106 -8.11 -44.18 -9.81
C SER A 106 -8.64 -45.61 -9.90
N ILE A 107 -7.98 -46.50 -10.66
CA ILE A 107 -8.39 -47.91 -10.76
C ILE A 107 -7.64 -48.75 -9.72
N GLY A 108 -8.36 -49.42 -8.82
CA GLY A 108 -7.81 -50.25 -7.75
C GLY A 108 -7.51 -51.71 -8.14
N THR A 109 -6.97 -52.50 -7.19
CA THR A 109 -6.71 -53.93 -7.40
C THR A 109 -8.02 -54.72 -7.35
N SER A 110 -8.73 -54.84 -8.48
CA SER A 110 -10.04 -55.50 -8.64
C SER A 110 -11.28 -54.62 -8.39
N THR A 111 -11.13 -53.30 -8.42
CA THR A 111 -12.23 -52.34 -8.54
C THR A 111 -12.26 -51.77 -9.96
N ASP A 112 -13.38 -51.14 -10.34
CA ASP A 112 -13.42 -50.28 -11.53
C ASP A 112 -12.76 -48.93 -11.19
N GLN A 113 -13.15 -47.84 -11.86
CA GLN A 113 -12.71 -46.50 -11.47
C GLN A 113 -13.26 -46.16 -10.08
N ASP A 114 -12.44 -45.61 -9.20
CA ASP A 114 -12.83 -45.09 -7.89
C ASP A 114 -12.52 -43.59 -7.79
N ILE A 115 -13.28 -42.83 -7.00
CA ILE A 115 -13.00 -41.40 -6.80
C ILE A 115 -11.69 -41.26 -6.03
N VAL A 116 -10.74 -40.52 -6.58
CA VAL A 116 -9.50 -40.16 -5.88
C VAL A 116 -9.49 -38.68 -5.51
N THR A 117 -9.10 -38.37 -4.28
CA THR A 117 -8.84 -37.00 -3.81
C THR A 117 -7.44 -36.92 -3.20
N ILE A 118 -6.59 -36.04 -3.70
CA ILE A 118 -5.16 -35.98 -3.33
C ILE A 118 -4.84 -34.59 -2.78
N LYS A 119 -3.97 -34.53 -1.75
CA LYS A 119 -3.39 -33.29 -1.24
C LYS A 119 -1.86 -33.32 -1.28
N TYR A 120 -1.27 -32.26 -1.84
CA TYR A 120 0.14 -31.91 -1.69
C TYR A 120 0.26 -30.56 -0.99
N ASN A 121 1.34 -30.33 -0.25
CA ASN A 121 1.64 -28.98 0.24
C ASN A 121 2.30 -28.13 -0.87
N THR A 122 2.56 -26.85 -0.58
CA THR A 122 3.18 -25.91 -1.54
C THR A 122 4.56 -26.35 -2.06
N ASP A 123 5.30 -27.14 -1.27
CA ASP A 123 6.60 -27.72 -1.63
C ASP A 123 6.49 -29.02 -2.44
N GLY A 124 5.28 -29.47 -2.76
CA GLY A 124 5.02 -30.71 -3.49
C GLY A 124 5.15 -31.96 -2.62
N ILE A 125 5.20 -31.83 -1.29
CA ILE A 125 5.26 -32.96 -0.37
C ILE A 125 3.85 -33.54 -0.22
N PHE A 126 3.72 -34.83 -0.54
CA PHE A 126 2.48 -35.60 -0.36
C PHE A 126 1.98 -35.52 1.08
N GLN A 127 0.69 -35.19 1.25
CA GLN A 127 0.05 -35.13 2.57
C GLN A 127 -0.88 -36.32 2.78
N TRP A 128 -1.82 -36.52 1.85
CA TRP A 128 -2.76 -37.64 1.89
C TRP A 128 -3.41 -37.87 0.53
N ALA A 129 -3.93 -39.09 0.34
CA ALA A 129 -4.86 -39.44 -0.73
C ALA A 129 -6.05 -40.18 -0.13
N LYS A 130 -7.24 -39.97 -0.69
CA LYS A 130 -8.49 -40.63 -0.31
C LYS A 130 -9.09 -41.28 -1.54
N ILE A 131 -9.37 -42.58 -1.41
CA ILE A 131 -10.12 -43.34 -2.40
C ILE A 131 -11.51 -43.55 -1.82
N TYR A 132 -12.53 -43.16 -2.58
CA TYR A 132 -13.91 -43.46 -2.27
C TYR A 132 -14.40 -44.46 -3.32
N ASP A 133 -14.79 -45.64 -2.83
CA ASP A 133 -15.43 -46.71 -3.59
C ASP A 133 -16.70 -47.14 -2.84
N ARG A 134 -17.85 -47.12 -3.52
CA ARG A 134 -19.13 -47.54 -2.93
C ARG A 134 -19.40 -49.03 -3.11
N ALA A 135 -19.04 -49.61 -4.25
CA ALA A 135 -19.56 -50.92 -4.67
C ALA A 135 -18.62 -51.77 -5.55
N ASN A 136 -17.32 -51.44 -5.61
CA ASN A 136 -16.34 -51.95 -6.56
C ASN A 136 -16.81 -51.75 -8.02
N GLN A 137 -17.42 -50.60 -8.29
CA GLN A 137 -17.98 -50.23 -9.58
C GLN A 137 -17.56 -48.80 -9.91
N GLN A 138 -17.87 -48.32 -11.11
CA GLN A 138 -17.38 -47.03 -11.59
C GLN A 138 -17.85 -45.84 -10.71
N ASP A 139 -16.90 -45.18 -10.07
CA ASP A 139 -17.01 -43.94 -9.32
C ASP A 139 -15.92 -42.96 -9.83
N PHE A 140 -16.26 -41.70 -10.11
CA PHE A 140 -15.27 -40.70 -10.54
C PHE A 140 -15.64 -39.29 -10.07
N GLY A 141 -14.63 -38.51 -9.67
CA GLY A 141 -14.81 -37.12 -9.21
C GLY A 141 -14.67 -36.16 -10.38
N SER A 142 -15.67 -35.31 -10.64
CA SER A 142 -15.69 -34.36 -11.75
C SER A 142 -15.25 -32.96 -11.38
N SER A 143 -15.48 -32.52 -10.13
CA SER A 143 -15.07 -31.18 -9.68
C SER A 143 -14.74 -31.13 -8.19
N ILE A 144 -13.87 -30.20 -7.80
CA ILE A 144 -13.37 -30.02 -6.43
C ILE A 144 -13.37 -28.55 -6.03
N ALA A 145 -13.68 -28.27 -4.76
CA ALA A 145 -13.59 -26.95 -4.14
C ALA A 145 -13.00 -27.04 -2.73
N VAL A 146 -12.41 -25.94 -2.25
CA VAL A 146 -11.81 -25.84 -0.92
C VAL A 146 -12.32 -24.58 -0.22
N ASP A 147 -12.67 -24.67 1.06
CA ASP A 147 -13.08 -23.52 1.85
C ASP A 147 -11.88 -22.80 2.51
N ASN A 148 -12.14 -21.63 3.11
CA ASN A 148 -11.11 -20.82 3.78
C ASN A 148 -10.45 -21.52 4.99
N LEU A 149 -11.03 -22.62 5.49
CA LEU A 149 -10.47 -23.44 6.58
C LEU A 149 -9.66 -24.64 6.04
N GLY A 150 -9.58 -24.80 4.72
CA GLY A 150 -8.90 -25.90 4.05
C GLY A 150 -9.70 -27.20 4.03
N ASN A 151 -11.02 -27.17 4.29
CA ASN A 151 -11.88 -28.33 4.08
C ASN A 151 -12.18 -28.50 2.60
N VAL A 152 -12.22 -29.74 2.14
CA VAL A 152 -12.26 -30.11 0.72
C VAL A 152 -13.61 -30.71 0.39
N TYR A 153 -14.21 -30.26 -0.70
CA TYR A 153 -15.50 -30.70 -1.19
C TYR A 153 -15.32 -31.26 -2.60
N VAL A 154 -15.74 -32.50 -2.83
CA VAL A 154 -15.60 -33.20 -4.11
C VAL A 154 -16.98 -33.62 -4.58
N THR A 155 -17.27 -33.43 -5.86
CA THR A 155 -18.47 -33.96 -6.50
C THR A 155 -18.15 -34.84 -7.70
N GLY A 156 -19.10 -35.67 -8.12
CA GLY A 156 -18.92 -36.61 -9.23
C GLY A 156 -20.10 -37.54 -9.40
N ALA A 157 -19.83 -38.73 -9.92
CA ALA A 157 -20.79 -39.81 -10.06
C ALA A 157 -20.30 -41.05 -9.31
N SER A 158 -21.24 -41.80 -8.71
CA SER A 158 -20.94 -43.06 -8.03
C SER A 158 -21.93 -44.15 -8.40
N TYR A 159 -21.45 -45.33 -8.80
CA TYR A 159 -22.30 -46.43 -9.22
C TYR A 159 -22.90 -47.18 -8.05
N ARG A 160 -24.17 -47.58 -8.19
CA ARG A 160 -24.88 -48.44 -7.25
C ARG A 160 -25.36 -49.72 -7.92
N ILE A 161 -25.01 -50.86 -7.33
CA ILE A 161 -25.42 -52.19 -7.82
C ILE A 161 -26.95 -52.29 -7.84
N GLY A 162 -27.51 -52.51 -9.04
CA GLY A 162 -28.95 -52.63 -9.28
C GLY A 162 -29.64 -51.34 -9.76
N THR A 163 -28.90 -50.24 -9.86
CA THR A 163 -29.32 -48.95 -10.46
C THR A 163 -28.22 -48.42 -11.41
N SER A 164 -28.32 -47.16 -11.82
CA SER A 164 -27.35 -46.38 -12.60
C SER A 164 -26.38 -45.59 -11.70
N LEU A 165 -25.55 -44.71 -12.29
CA LEU A 165 -24.73 -43.75 -11.55
C LEU A 165 -25.61 -42.78 -10.75
N ASP A 166 -25.22 -42.50 -9.51
CA ASP A 166 -25.85 -41.53 -8.62
C ASP A 166 -24.93 -40.30 -8.46
N PHE A 167 -25.54 -39.12 -8.32
CA PHE A 167 -24.83 -37.88 -8.00
C PHE A 167 -24.19 -38.00 -6.60
N ILE A 168 -22.90 -37.74 -6.47
CA ILE A 168 -22.21 -37.78 -5.16
C ILE A 168 -21.54 -36.46 -4.81
N THR A 169 -21.60 -36.08 -3.53
CA THR A 169 -20.80 -34.99 -2.95
C THR A 169 -20.16 -35.45 -1.64
N ILE A 170 -18.86 -35.23 -1.47
CA ILE A 170 -18.07 -35.66 -0.32
C ILE A 170 -17.37 -34.45 0.29
N LYS A 171 -17.40 -34.32 1.63
CA LYS A 171 -16.58 -33.35 2.36
C LYS A 171 -15.51 -34.05 3.18
N TYR A 172 -14.27 -33.57 3.09
CA TYR A 172 -13.15 -33.90 3.95
C TYR A 172 -12.71 -32.67 4.74
N ASN A 173 -12.19 -32.86 5.96
CA ASN A 173 -11.47 -31.78 6.64
C ASN A 173 -10.05 -31.60 6.06
N SER A 174 -9.33 -30.60 6.53
CA SER A 174 -7.96 -30.28 6.06
C SER A 174 -6.94 -31.41 6.25
N ASN A 175 -7.20 -32.36 7.15
CA ASN A 175 -6.41 -33.57 7.39
C ASN A 175 -6.85 -34.78 6.53
N GLY A 176 -7.84 -34.60 5.66
CA GLY A 176 -8.37 -35.66 4.80
C GLY A 176 -9.31 -36.63 5.52
N GLU A 177 -9.86 -36.26 6.67
CA GLU A 177 -10.89 -37.07 7.35
C GLU A 177 -12.26 -36.76 6.76
N GLN A 178 -12.97 -37.79 6.29
CA GLN A 178 -14.31 -37.66 5.73
C GLN A 178 -15.28 -37.14 6.80
N GLN A 179 -15.91 -36.00 6.54
CA GLN A 179 -16.90 -35.38 7.42
C GLN A 179 -18.31 -35.86 7.07
N TRP A 180 -18.64 -35.89 5.78
CA TRP A 180 -19.92 -36.40 5.30
C TRP A 180 -19.84 -36.80 3.82
N VAL A 181 -20.79 -37.63 3.41
CA VAL A 181 -21.06 -38.02 2.02
C VAL A 181 -22.55 -37.81 1.77
N LYS A 182 -22.89 -37.22 0.63
CA LYS A 182 -24.25 -37.00 0.16
C LYS A 182 -24.40 -37.66 -1.20
N LEU A 183 -25.47 -38.44 -1.32
CA LEU A 183 -25.86 -39.11 -2.55
C LEU A 183 -27.24 -38.60 -2.92
N TYR A 184 -27.40 -38.16 -4.17
CA TYR A 184 -28.70 -37.96 -4.77
C TYR A 184 -29.06 -39.24 -5.49
N GLU A 185 -30.00 -40.00 -4.92
CA GLU A 185 -30.46 -41.27 -5.48
C GLU A 185 -31.72 -41.02 -6.31
N GLY A 186 -31.55 -40.45 -7.51
CA GLY A 186 -32.63 -40.33 -8.48
C GLY A 186 -33.12 -41.70 -8.96
N SER A 187 -34.16 -41.70 -9.81
CA SER A 187 -34.67 -42.95 -10.38
C SER A 187 -33.79 -43.52 -11.50
N SER A 188 -32.80 -42.75 -11.97
CA SER A 188 -31.90 -43.15 -13.06
C SER A 188 -30.54 -42.43 -12.98
N GLU A 189 -29.85 -42.20 -14.12
CA GLU A 189 -28.44 -41.81 -14.14
C GLU A 189 -28.27 -40.33 -13.79
N ASP A 190 -27.48 -40.05 -12.76
CA ASP A 190 -27.23 -38.72 -12.24
C ASP A 190 -25.71 -38.47 -12.16
N VAL A 191 -25.22 -37.43 -12.85
CA VAL A 191 -23.79 -37.11 -12.95
C VAL A 191 -23.56 -35.63 -12.60
N ALA A 192 -22.74 -35.39 -11.58
CA ALA A 192 -22.30 -34.04 -11.24
C ALA A 192 -21.34 -33.46 -12.27
N ALA A 193 -21.49 -32.18 -12.60
CA ALA A 193 -20.56 -31.45 -13.46
C ALA A 193 -19.67 -30.47 -12.66
N LYS A 194 -20.25 -29.70 -11.73
CA LYS A 194 -19.54 -28.61 -11.06
C LYS A 194 -19.95 -28.43 -9.60
N ILE A 195 -18.98 -28.11 -8.75
CA ILE A 195 -19.19 -27.65 -7.37
C ILE A 195 -18.54 -26.27 -7.17
N VAL A 196 -19.23 -25.39 -6.45
CA VAL A 196 -18.68 -24.12 -5.94
C VAL A 196 -19.12 -23.90 -4.49
N LEU A 197 -18.41 -23.05 -3.76
CA LEU A 197 -18.69 -22.71 -2.36
C LEU A 197 -19.00 -21.22 -2.22
N ASP A 198 -19.81 -20.86 -1.23
CA ASP A 198 -19.86 -19.49 -0.71
C ASP A 198 -18.89 -19.31 0.48
N ASP A 199 -18.76 -18.07 0.96
CA ASP A 199 -17.84 -17.71 2.06
C ASP A 199 -18.19 -18.39 3.40
N GLU A 200 -19.43 -18.85 3.56
CA GLU A 200 -19.88 -19.61 4.73
C GLU A 200 -19.54 -21.11 4.63
N GLY A 201 -19.02 -21.55 3.48
CA GLY A 201 -18.70 -22.94 3.19
C GLY A 201 -19.92 -23.80 2.84
N ASN A 202 -21.04 -23.18 2.43
CA ASN A 202 -22.15 -23.91 1.82
C ASN A 202 -21.75 -24.31 0.40
N SER A 203 -22.10 -25.52 -0.01
CA SER A 203 -21.76 -26.06 -1.33
C SER A 203 -22.94 -26.06 -2.27
N TYR A 204 -22.72 -25.57 -3.49
CA TYR A 204 -23.66 -25.55 -4.58
C TYR A 204 -23.15 -26.50 -5.65
N VAL A 205 -23.98 -27.44 -6.07
CA VAL A 205 -23.56 -28.52 -6.95
C VAL A 205 -24.56 -28.62 -8.09
N THR A 206 -24.07 -28.65 -9.33
CA THR A 206 -24.92 -28.81 -10.51
C THR A 206 -24.45 -29.98 -11.37
N GLY A 207 -25.36 -30.55 -12.15
CA GLY A 207 -25.10 -31.64 -13.07
C GLY A 207 -26.35 -32.06 -13.83
N THR A 208 -26.24 -33.21 -14.49
CA THR A 208 -27.31 -33.80 -15.28
C THR A 208 -27.98 -34.91 -14.48
N SER A 209 -29.31 -34.94 -14.46
CA SER A 209 -30.09 -35.97 -13.80
C SER A 209 -31.16 -36.51 -14.73
N LEU A 210 -31.17 -37.82 -14.98
CA LEU A 210 -32.15 -38.44 -15.86
C LEU A 210 -33.50 -38.58 -15.14
N SER A 211 -34.51 -37.88 -15.69
CA SER A 211 -35.92 -38.00 -15.32
C SER A 211 -36.53 -39.28 -15.94
N SER A 212 -37.85 -39.47 -15.83
CA SER A 212 -38.51 -40.65 -16.44
C SER A 212 -38.39 -40.75 -17.97
N THR A 213 -38.01 -39.66 -18.67
CA THR A 213 -38.00 -39.59 -20.15
C THR A 213 -36.84 -38.83 -20.79
N ASN A 214 -36.13 -37.98 -20.04
CA ASN A 214 -35.14 -37.02 -20.56
C ASN A 214 -34.15 -36.59 -19.46
N ASN A 215 -32.98 -36.10 -19.86
CA ASN A 215 -32.00 -35.49 -18.97
C ASN A 215 -32.48 -34.11 -18.52
N ASP A 216 -32.36 -33.77 -17.24
CA ASP A 216 -32.66 -32.45 -16.70
C ASP A 216 -31.42 -31.85 -16.00
N TYR A 217 -31.38 -30.53 -15.86
CA TYR A 217 -30.45 -29.90 -14.92
C TYR A 217 -30.88 -30.24 -13.50
N LEU A 218 -29.94 -30.62 -12.65
CA LEU A 218 -30.15 -30.75 -11.21
C LEU A 218 -29.14 -29.88 -10.47
N THR A 219 -29.64 -28.98 -9.62
CA THR A 219 -28.81 -28.12 -8.77
C THR A 219 -29.20 -28.28 -7.31
N ILE A 220 -28.22 -28.55 -6.44
CA ILE A 220 -28.43 -28.81 -5.02
C ILE A 220 -27.56 -27.87 -4.20
N LYS A 221 -28.13 -27.26 -3.15
CA LYS A 221 -27.39 -26.52 -2.12
C LYS A 221 -27.34 -27.31 -0.83
N TYR A 222 -26.14 -27.55 -0.31
CA TYR A 222 -25.91 -28.07 1.03
C TYR A 222 -25.28 -27.01 1.92
N ASN A 223 -25.64 -26.97 3.20
CA ASN A 223 -24.90 -26.16 4.16
C ASN A 223 -23.55 -26.79 4.51
N TYR A 224 -22.70 -26.08 5.26
CA TYR A 224 -21.38 -26.57 5.67
C TYR A 224 -21.38 -27.93 6.43
N SER A 225 -22.52 -28.30 7.04
CA SER A 225 -22.75 -29.57 7.75
C SER A 225 -23.30 -30.69 6.86
N GLY A 226 -23.51 -30.43 5.56
CA GLY A 226 -24.06 -31.38 4.60
C GLY A 226 -25.58 -31.54 4.71
N ILE A 227 -26.30 -30.60 5.31
CA ILE A 227 -27.77 -30.58 5.28
C ILE A 227 -28.20 -29.95 3.96
N GLU A 228 -29.06 -30.64 3.21
CA GLU A 228 -29.68 -30.10 2.00
C GLU A 228 -30.59 -28.93 2.38
N LEU A 229 -30.32 -27.76 1.79
CA LEU A 229 -31.12 -26.56 1.98
C LEU A 229 -32.21 -26.46 0.92
N TRP A 230 -31.86 -26.76 -0.34
CA TRP A 230 -32.81 -26.86 -1.45
C TRP A 230 -32.22 -27.67 -2.60
N THR A 231 -33.12 -28.18 -3.44
CA THR A 231 -32.84 -28.83 -4.72
C THR A 231 -33.74 -28.20 -5.79
N ALA A 232 -33.15 -27.80 -6.92
CA ALA A 232 -33.84 -27.22 -8.06
C ALA A 232 -33.60 -28.07 -9.31
N ARG A 233 -34.66 -28.27 -10.10
CA ARG A 233 -34.61 -28.91 -11.41
C ARG A 233 -34.99 -27.91 -12.49
N PHE A 234 -34.27 -27.93 -13.61
CA PHE A 234 -34.63 -27.20 -14.81
C PHE A 234 -34.80 -28.18 -15.96
N ASP A 235 -36.02 -28.22 -16.49
CA ASP A 235 -36.48 -29.06 -17.60
C ASP A 235 -37.16 -28.15 -18.63
N TYR A 236 -36.49 -27.89 -19.75
CA TYR A 236 -37.01 -27.05 -20.81
C TYR A 236 -37.75 -27.90 -21.85
N ASN A 237 -39.05 -27.65 -21.99
CA ASN A 237 -39.92 -28.33 -22.95
C ASN A 237 -39.95 -29.88 -22.85
N GLN A 238 -39.55 -30.50 -21.73
CA GLN A 238 -39.50 -31.97 -21.58
C GLN A 238 -38.51 -32.61 -22.56
N THR A 239 -37.31 -32.02 -22.66
CA THR A 239 -36.25 -32.44 -23.58
C THR A 239 -34.93 -32.65 -22.83
N ASN A 240 -33.88 -33.12 -23.50
CA ASN A 240 -32.61 -33.34 -22.81
C ASN A 240 -31.90 -32.01 -22.52
N ASP A 241 -31.68 -31.76 -21.24
CA ASP A 241 -30.98 -30.62 -20.69
C ASP A 241 -29.75 -31.11 -19.91
N GLU A 242 -28.56 -30.65 -20.31
CA GLU A 242 -27.30 -30.99 -19.65
C GLU A 242 -26.57 -29.75 -19.12
N ALA A 243 -26.29 -29.74 -17.82
CA ALA A 243 -25.57 -28.65 -17.16
C ALA A 243 -24.05 -28.86 -17.27
N SER A 244 -23.32 -27.81 -17.62
CA SER A 244 -21.87 -27.86 -17.80
C SER A 244 -21.09 -27.06 -16.76
N SER A 245 -21.64 -25.92 -16.30
CA SER A 245 -20.95 -25.04 -15.36
C SER A 245 -21.92 -24.24 -14.48
N LEU A 246 -21.41 -23.77 -13.35
CA LEU A 246 -22.13 -23.12 -12.26
C LEU A 246 -21.27 -21.99 -11.68
N VAL A 247 -21.90 -20.87 -11.33
CA VAL A 247 -21.30 -19.80 -10.53
C VAL A 247 -22.32 -19.23 -9.54
N VAL A 248 -21.84 -18.68 -8.43
CA VAL A 248 -22.65 -18.04 -7.38
C VAL A 248 -22.13 -16.62 -7.18
N ASP A 249 -23.03 -15.64 -7.12
CA ASP A 249 -22.65 -14.26 -6.80
C ASP A 249 -22.57 -14.02 -5.29
N LYS A 250 -22.02 -12.87 -4.89
CA LYS A 250 -21.84 -12.47 -3.48
C LYS A 250 -23.15 -12.43 -2.67
N ASP A 251 -24.29 -12.26 -3.34
CA ASP A 251 -25.61 -12.22 -2.70
C ASP A 251 -26.24 -13.62 -2.59
N GLY A 252 -25.52 -14.65 -3.05
CA GLY A 252 -25.93 -16.05 -3.01
C GLY A 252 -26.86 -16.47 -4.16
N ASN A 253 -27.02 -15.65 -5.20
CA ASN A 253 -27.77 -16.07 -6.39
C ASN A 253 -26.93 -17.04 -7.20
N VAL A 254 -27.61 -18.04 -7.78
CA VAL A 254 -26.97 -19.16 -8.46
C VAL A 254 -27.25 -19.08 -9.95
N TYR A 255 -26.21 -19.21 -10.78
CA TYR A 255 -26.31 -19.19 -12.23
C TYR A 255 -25.74 -20.48 -12.79
N VAL A 256 -26.54 -21.19 -13.58
CA VAL A 256 -26.17 -22.49 -14.18
C VAL A 256 -26.30 -22.39 -15.69
N THR A 257 -25.30 -22.89 -16.41
CA THR A 257 -25.29 -22.93 -17.88
C THR A 257 -25.05 -24.32 -18.42
N GLY A 258 -25.34 -24.52 -19.69
CA GLY A 258 -25.17 -25.75 -20.44
C GLY A 258 -25.94 -25.67 -21.75
N TYR A 259 -26.63 -26.74 -22.11
CA TYR A 259 -27.51 -26.76 -23.28
C TYR A 259 -28.83 -27.48 -23.00
N THR A 260 -29.83 -27.13 -23.80
CA THR A 260 -31.15 -27.78 -23.89
C THR A 260 -31.35 -28.33 -25.30
N THR A 261 -32.13 -29.39 -25.47
CA THR A 261 -32.40 -29.97 -26.79
C THR A 261 -33.76 -29.52 -27.31
N ASN A 262 -33.86 -28.94 -28.49
CA ASN A 262 -35.17 -28.61 -29.05
C ASN A 262 -35.90 -29.85 -29.64
N PRO A 263 -37.20 -29.75 -29.99
CA PRO A 263 -37.98 -30.90 -30.49
C PRO A 263 -37.49 -31.56 -31.80
N VAL A 264 -36.48 -30.99 -32.48
CA VAL A 264 -35.85 -31.59 -33.66
C VAL A 264 -34.45 -32.15 -33.37
N ASN A 265 -34.10 -32.32 -32.09
CA ASN A 265 -32.82 -32.87 -31.59
C ASN A 265 -31.59 -32.00 -31.92
N LEU A 266 -31.76 -30.67 -31.92
CA LEU A 266 -30.65 -29.72 -31.98
C LEU A 266 -30.49 -29.07 -30.60
N GLU A 267 -29.26 -28.77 -30.22
CA GLU A 267 -28.94 -28.26 -28.88
C GLU A 267 -28.86 -26.73 -28.93
N ASP A 268 -29.46 -26.04 -27.96
CA ASP A 268 -29.42 -24.59 -27.79
C ASP A 268 -28.75 -24.27 -26.44
N CYS A 269 -27.95 -23.20 -26.35
CA CYS A 269 -27.37 -22.77 -25.08
C CYS A 269 -28.50 -22.42 -24.10
N ALA A 270 -28.44 -22.93 -22.87
CA ALA A 270 -29.42 -22.63 -21.83
C ALA A 270 -28.73 -22.11 -20.57
N THR A 271 -29.28 -21.05 -19.99
CA THR A 271 -28.80 -20.49 -18.72
C THR A 271 -29.97 -20.16 -17.81
N VAL A 272 -29.88 -20.58 -16.55
CA VAL A 272 -30.91 -20.38 -15.53
C VAL A 272 -30.32 -19.69 -14.31
N LYS A 273 -31.07 -18.74 -13.74
CA LYS A 273 -30.76 -18.11 -12.45
C LYS A 273 -31.72 -18.58 -11.37
N TYR A 274 -31.19 -18.87 -10.19
CA TYR A 274 -31.94 -19.08 -8.95
C TYR A 274 -31.60 -18.01 -7.91
N ASP A 275 -32.58 -17.66 -7.08
CA ASP A 275 -32.33 -16.87 -5.87
C ASP A 275 -31.63 -17.73 -4.79
N PRO A 276 -31.19 -17.15 -3.65
CA PRO A 276 -30.50 -17.91 -2.60
C PRO A 276 -31.33 -19.04 -1.96
N ASN A 277 -32.65 -19.02 -2.16
CA ASN A 277 -33.60 -20.02 -1.67
C ASN A 277 -33.91 -21.10 -2.72
N GLY A 278 -33.29 -21.06 -3.90
CA GLY A 278 -33.48 -22.03 -4.97
C GLY A 278 -34.69 -21.75 -5.87
N ASN A 279 -35.32 -20.58 -5.77
CA ASN A 279 -36.43 -20.22 -6.67
C ASN A 279 -35.88 -19.70 -7.99
N GLN A 280 -36.32 -20.30 -9.11
CA GLN A 280 -35.96 -19.85 -10.45
C GLN A 280 -36.42 -18.41 -10.71
N GLN A 281 -35.50 -17.54 -11.10
CA GLN A 281 -35.75 -16.13 -11.38
C GLN A 281 -35.93 -15.85 -12.87
N TRP A 282 -35.02 -16.37 -13.70
CA TRP A 282 -35.09 -16.25 -15.15
C TRP A 282 -34.38 -17.39 -15.85
N VAL A 283 -34.72 -17.57 -17.13
CA VAL A 283 -34.11 -18.52 -18.06
C VAL A 283 -33.84 -17.80 -19.37
N SER A 284 -32.65 -18.03 -19.94
CA SER A 284 -32.24 -17.51 -21.24
C SER A 284 -31.81 -18.67 -22.13
N ILE A 285 -32.42 -18.75 -23.31
CA ILE A 285 -32.09 -19.73 -24.37
C ILE A 285 -31.50 -18.98 -25.56
N TYR A 286 -30.36 -19.47 -26.08
CA TYR A 286 -29.69 -18.90 -27.25
C TYR A 286 -29.50 -19.97 -28.32
N ASN A 287 -30.10 -19.75 -29.50
CA ASN A 287 -30.15 -20.67 -30.66
C ASN A 287 -29.44 -20.06 -31.88
N GLY A 288 -28.27 -19.45 -31.66
CA GLY A 288 -27.34 -19.08 -32.72
C GLY A 288 -27.92 -18.23 -33.86
N ILE A 289 -27.23 -18.22 -35.00
CA ILE A 289 -27.79 -17.74 -36.27
C ILE A 289 -27.99 -18.90 -37.26
N GLY A 290 -27.30 -20.02 -37.03
CA GLY A 290 -27.45 -21.25 -37.82
C GLY A 290 -28.75 -21.98 -37.53
N ASN A 291 -29.36 -21.75 -36.35
CA ASN A 291 -30.47 -22.54 -35.81
C ASN A 291 -30.14 -24.05 -35.73
N GLU A 292 -28.93 -24.35 -35.25
CA GLU A 292 -28.30 -25.68 -35.19
C GLU A 292 -27.63 -25.83 -33.81
N THR A 293 -26.83 -26.87 -33.56
CA THR A 293 -26.18 -27.09 -32.25
C THR A 293 -25.37 -25.89 -31.74
N ASP A 294 -25.74 -25.41 -30.55
CA ASP A 294 -25.08 -24.41 -29.73
C ASP A 294 -24.93 -24.96 -28.29
N LYS A 295 -23.72 -24.90 -27.71
CA LYS A 295 -23.43 -25.40 -26.36
C LYS A 295 -22.62 -24.40 -25.56
N ALA A 296 -23.02 -24.14 -24.32
CA ALA A 296 -22.23 -23.39 -23.36
C ALA A 296 -21.38 -24.32 -22.48
N TYR A 297 -20.11 -23.99 -22.26
CA TYR A 297 -19.17 -24.79 -21.48
C TYR A 297 -18.64 -24.09 -20.22
N SER A 298 -18.67 -22.77 -20.18
CA SER A 298 -18.15 -21.98 -19.05
C SER A 298 -19.02 -20.75 -18.81
N ILE A 299 -19.15 -20.37 -17.53
CA ILE A 299 -19.92 -19.22 -17.06
C ILE A 299 -19.11 -18.47 -15.99
N ALA A 300 -19.20 -17.14 -15.98
CA ALA A 300 -18.75 -16.29 -14.89
C ALA A 300 -19.75 -15.18 -14.61
N VAL A 301 -19.67 -14.59 -13.43
CA VAL A 301 -20.50 -13.47 -12.98
C VAL A 301 -19.61 -12.40 -12.37
N ASN A 302 -19.91 -11.14 -12.66
CA ASN A 302 -19.28 -9.99 -12.02
C ASN A 302 -20.07 -9.52 -10.80
N ASP A 303 -19.47 -8.67 -9.97
CA ASP A 303 -20.10 -8.10 -8.77
C ASP A 303 -21.35 -7.25 -9.05
N ASP A 304 -21.46 -6.68 -10.26
CA ASP A 304 -22.65 -5.97 -10.73
C ASP A 304 -23.81 -6.91 -11.13
N GLY A 305 -23.57 -8.22 -11.10
CA GLY A 305 -24.50 -9.26 -11.51
C GLY A 305 -24.57 -9.51 -13.01
N SER A 306 -23.68 -8.91 -13.81
CA SER A 306 -23.51 -9.25 -15.22
C SER A 306 -23.01 -10.68 -15.37
N VAL A 307 -23.64 -11.45 -16.25
CA VAL A 307 -23.36 -12.87 -16.47
C VAL A 307 -22.73 -13.06 -17.85
N TYR A 308 -21.66 -13.83 -17.91
CA TYR A 308 -20.90 -14.09 -19.12
C TYR A 308 -20.80 -15.59 -19.35
N LEU A 309 -21.04 -16.05 -20.57
CA LEU A 309 -20.83 -17.44 -20.95
C LEU A 309 -20.05 -17.57 -22.25
N THR A 310 -19.38 -18.69 -22.43
CA THR A 310 -18.71 -19.05 -23.68
C THR A 310 -18.95 -20.50 -24.05
N GLY A 311 -18.86 -20.78 -25.35
CA GLY A 311 -18.91 -22.14 -25.86
C GLY A 311 -18.83 -22.19 -27.38
N GLU A 312 -19.61 -23.08 -28.00
CA GLU A 312 -19.70 -23.23 -29.45
C GLU A 312 -21.09 -22.82 -29.95
N SER A 313 -21.15 -22.20 -31.13
CA SER A 313 -22.41 -21.92 -31.81
C SER A 313 -22.31 -22.17 -33.31
N PHE A 314 -23.27 -22.87 -33.89
CA PHE A 314 -23.25 -23.11 -35.33
C PHE A 314 -23.53 -21.83 -36.12
N GLY A 315 -22.65 -21.56 -37.07
CA GLY A 315 -22.69 -20.42 -37.99
C GLY A 315 -23.09 -20.85 -39.38
N ASN A 316 -22.51 -20.16 -40.37
CA ASN A 316 -22.71 -20.50 -41.78
C ASN A 316 -21.73 -21.60 -42.23
N GLY A 317 -21.93 -22.83 -41.74
CA GLY A 317 -21.21 -24.03 -42.19
C GLY A 317 -20.21 -24.65 -41.20
N SER A 318 -19.89 -23.96 -40.10
CA SER A 318 -18.98 -24.41 -39.04
C SER A 318 -19.54 -24.08 -37.65
N ARG A 319 -18.92 -24.63 -36.60
CA ARG A 319 -19.10 -24.18 -35.22
C ARG A 319 -18.13 -23.03 -34.99
N ASP A 320 -18.58 -21.95 -34.39
CA ASP A 320 -17.73 -20.81 -34.06
C ASP A 320 -17.74 -20.62 -32.55
N ILE A 321 -16.73 -19.94 -32.01
CA ILE A 321 -16.75 -19.56 -30.59
C ILE A 321 -17.86 -18.53 -30.40
N VAL A 322 -18.73 -18.76 -29.42
CA VAL A 322 -19.73 -17.77 -29.00
C VAL A 322 -19.42 -17.28 -27.59
N THR A 323 -19.56 -15.99 -27.38
CA THR A 323 -19.46 -15.35 -26.06
C THR A 323 -20.67 -14.44 -25.87
N ILE A 324 -21.38 -14.60 -24.75
CA ILE A 324 -22.65 -13.90 -24.50
C ILE A 324 -22.59 -13.20 -23.15
N LYS A 325 -23.05 -11.95 -23.11
CA LYS A 325 -23.30 -11.21 -21.88
C LYS A 325 -24.79 -11.03 -21.63
N TYR A 326 -25.24 -11.34 -20.41
CA TYR A 326 -26.55 -10.98 -19.88
C TYR A 326 -26.38 -9.99 -18.73
N ASN A 327 -27.37 -9.11 -18.53
CA ASN A 327 -27.44 -8.33 -17.30
C ASN A 327 -28.04 -9.15 -16.14
N PHE A 328 -28.08 -8.58 -14.93
CA PHE A 328 -28.62 -9.23 -13.74
C PHE A 328 -30.07 -9.77 -13.89
N SER A 329 -30.86 -9.14 -14.76
CA SER A 329 -32.24 -9.51 -15.08
C SER A 329 -32.36 -10.57 -16.19
N GLY A 330 -31.26 -11.12 -16.69
CA GLY A 330 -31.23 -12.13 -17.74
C GLY A 330 -31.38 -11.59 -19.16
N VAL A 331 -31.37 -10.25 -19.35
CA VAL A 331 -31.50 -9.64 -20.67
C VAL A 331 -30.14 -9.65 -21.38
N GLN A 332 -30.10 -10.22 -22.58
CA GLN A 332 -28.90 -10.25 -23.42
C GLN A 332 -28.44 -8.83 -23.76
N GLN A 333 -27.18 -8.50 -23.42
CA GLN A 333 -26.57 -7.20 -23.70
C GLN A 333 -25.82 -7.22 -25.02
N TRP A 334 -24.99 -8.25 -25.23
CA TRP A 334 -24.27 -8.46 -26.48
C TRP A 334 -23.95 -9.93 -26.69
N VAL A 335 -23.68 -10.30 -27.94
CA VAL A 335 -23.19 -11.62 -28.37
C VAL A 335 -22.02 -11.38 -29.32
N GLN A 336 -20.89 -12.00 -29.02
CA GLN A 336 -19.74 -12.03 -29.91
C GLN A 336 -19.53 -13.42 -30.46
N ARG A 337 -19.21 -13.48 -31.75
CA ARG A 337 -18.86 -14.71 -32.45
C ARG A 337 -17.47 -14.57 -33.04
N TYR A 338 -16.62 -15.54 -32.77
CA TYR A 338 -15.30 -15.63 -33.39
C TYR A 338 -15.26 -16.85 -34.29
N ASN A 339 -15.04 -16.60 -35.58
CA ASN A 339 -14.85 -17.60 -36.63
C ASN A 339 -13.43 -17.41 -37.16
N GLY A 340 -12.58 -18.41 -36.93
CA GLY A 340 -11.16 -18.40 -37.32
C GLY A 340 -10.99 -18.23 -38.83
N GLN A 341 -9.78 -17.91 -39.28
CA GLN A 341 -9.55 -17.55 -40.69
C GLN A 341 -9.89 -18.68 -41.68
N SER A 342 -9.85 -19.92 -41.20
CA SER A 342 -10.06 -21.11 -42.02
C SER A 342 -11.54 -21.53 -42.16
N ASN A 343 -12.48 -20.90 -41.43
CA ASN A 343 -13.90 -21.27 -41.38
C ASN A 343 -14.15 -22.75 -41.01
N TYR A 344 -13.36 -23.29 -40.09
CA TYR A 344 -13.55 -24.63 -39.51
C TYR A 344 -14.15 -24.49 -38.10
N SER A 345 -14.37 -25.61 -37.41
CA SER A 345 -14.98 -25.59 -36.08
C SER A 345 -14.05 -24.96 -35.03
N ASP A 346 -14.49 -23.89 -34.37
CA ASP A 346 -13.80 -23.26 -33.25
C ASP A 346 -14.62 -23.45 -31.95
N TYR A 347 -13.92 -23.64 -30.84
CA TYR A 347 -14.53 -24.04 -29.56
C TYR A 347 -14.03 -23.16 -28.41
N GLY A 348 -14.91 -22.33 -27.84
CA GLY A 348 -14.65 -21.70 -26.53
C GLY A 348 -14.78 -22.77 -25.44
N LYS A 349 -13.80 -22.88 -24.53
CA LYS A 349 -13.80 -23.94 -23.50
C LYS A 349 -13.78 -23.39 -22.08
N SER A 350 -13.14 -22.24 -21.87
CA SER A 350 -13.06 -21.58 -20.58
C SER A 350 -13.14 -20.09 -20.77
N LEU A 351 -13.74 -19.39 -19.81
CA LEU A 351 -13.65 -17.96 -19.73
C LEU A 351 -13.27 -17.52 -18.31
N ALA A 352 -12.69 -16.33 -18.23
CA ALA A 352 -12.60 -15.57 -17.01
C ALA A 352 -12.94 -14.12 -17.29
N VAL A 353 -13.33 -13.42 -16.24
CA VAL A 353 -13.69 -12.00 -16.28
C VAL A 353 -12.84 -11.28 -15.25
N ASP A 354 -12.32 -10.11 -15.60
CA ASP A 354 -11.71 -9.23 -14.60
C ASP A 354 -12.78 -8.37 -13.92
N GLU A 355 -12.38 -7.67 -12.85
CA GLU A 355 -13.26 -6.79 -12.07
C GLU A 355 -13.93 -5.72 -12.95
N ALA A 356 -13.30 -5.38 -14.08
CA ALA A 356 -13.81 -4.43 -15.07
C ALA A 356 -14.83 -5.00 -16.06
N GLY A 357 -15.09 -6.30 -16.01
CA GLY A 357 -15.94 -6.98 -16.97
C GLY A 357 -15.32 -7.15 -18.35
N ASN A 358 -14.00 -7.00 -18.48
CA ASN A 358 -13.33 -7.52 -19.65
C ASN A 358 -13.33 -9.05 -19.59
N VAL A 359 -13.63 -9.65 -20.73
CA VAL A 359 -13.84 -11.09 -20.85
C VAL A 359 -12.66 -11.70 -21.59
N TYR A 360 -12.07 -12.74 -20.99
CA TYR A 360 -10.96 -13.50 -21.54
C TYR A 360 -11.47 -14.90 -21.86
N VAL A 361 -11.49 -15.23 -23.16
CA VAL A 361 -12.02 -16.49 -23.66
C VAL A 361 -10.88 -17.33 -24.17
N GLY A 362 -10.70 -18.50 -23.57
CA GLY A 362 -9.73 -19.50 -23.97
C GLY A 362 -10.42 -20.68 -24.66
N GLY A 363 -9.81 -21.17 -25.73
CA GLY A 363 -10.38 -22.24 -26.52
C GLY A 363 -9.42 -22.83 -27.55
N THR A 364 -10.01 -23.53 -28.50
CA THR A 364 -9.31 -24.15 -29.63
C THR A 364 -9.87 -23.62 -30.95
N THR A 365 -9.00 -23.25 -31.88
CA THR A 365 -9.36 -22.73 -33.22
C THR A 365 -8.61 -23.47 -34.32
N TYR A 366 -9.05 -23.40 -35.56
CA TYR A 366 -8.33 -24.00 -36.70
C TYR A 366 -7.78 -22.90 -37.62
N GLU A 367 -6.46 -22.69 -37.62
CA GLU A 367 -5.79 -21.63 -38.37
C GLU A 367 -4.79 -22.20 -39.40
N ASN A 368 -4.96 -21.87 -40.69
CA ASN A 368 -4.06 -21.88 -41.87
C ASN A 368 -2.87 -22.87 -42.05
N SER A 369 -2.61 -23.82 -41.16
CA SER A 369 -1.61 -24.89 -41.29
C SER A 369 -2.07 -26.16 -40.59
N SER A 370 -3.03 -26.81 -41.24
CA SER A 370 -3.47 -28.21 -41.11
C SER A 370 -4.17 -28.71 -39.85
N LEU A 371 -4.08 -28.10 -38.66
CA LEU A 371 -4.70 -28.66 -37.43
C LEU A 371 -5.19 -27.56 -36.43
N TYR A 372 -5.62 -27.96 -35.24
CA TYR A 372 -6.20 -27.10 -34.20
C TYR A 372 -5.12 -26.43 -33.33
N ASP A 373 -5.25 -25.13 -33.06
CA ASP A 373 -4.37 -24.28 -32.24
C ASP A 373 -5.07 -23.80 -30.95
N PHE A 374 -4.29 -23.37 -29.93
CA PHE A 374 -4.88 -22.59 -28.83
C PHE A 374 -5.29 -21.21 -29.32
N ILE A 375 -6.40 -20.70 -28.79
CA ILE A 375 -6.81 -19.31 -28.98
C ILE A 375 -7.16 -18.66 -27.65
N LEU A 376 -6.78 -17.39 -27.53
CA LEU A 376 -7.13 -16.50 -26.44
C LEU A 376 -7.72 -15.22 -27.03
N ILE A 377 -8.90 -14.83 -26.57
CA ILE A 377 -9.61 -13.63 -27.05
C ILE A 377 -9.91 -12.74 -25.86
N LYS A 378 -9.64 -11.43 -25.98
CA LYS A 378 -10.11 -10.42 -25.03
C LYS A 378 -11.22 -9.58 -25.65
N TYR A 379 -12.35 -9.48 -24.94
CA TYR A 379 -13.39 -8.49 -25.19
C TYR A 379 -13.41 -7.49 -24.04
N ASN A 380 -13.64 -6.22 -24.34
CA ASN A 380 -13.95 -5.25 -23.29
C ASN A 380 -15.39 -5.44 -22.77
N ASN A 381 -15.76 -4.69 -21.74
CA ASN A 381 -17.09 -4.79 -21.10
C ASN A 381 -18.29 -4.55 -22.05
N ASP A 382 -18.07 -3.78 -23.12
CA ASP A 382 -19.04 -3.48 -24.18
C ASP A 382 -19.08 -4.56 -25.28
N GLY A 383 -18.26 -5.60 -25.17
CA GLY A 383 -18.16 -6.69 -26.14
C GLY A 383 -17.33 -6.35 -27.37
N VAL A 384 -16.57 -5.26 -27.37
CA VAL A 384 -15.63 -4.93 -28.45
C VAL A 384 -14.38 -5.80 -28.29
N GLN A 385 -13.99 -6.49 -29.37
CA GLN A 385 -12.76 -7.30 -29.37
C GLN A 385 -11.54 -6.38 -29.25
N ALA A 386 -10.78 -6.55 -28.17
CA ALA A 386 -9.53 -5.83 -27.95
C ALA A 386 -8.39 -6.51 -28.72
N TRP A 387 -8.19 -7.81 -28.52
CA TRP A 387 -7.15 -8.57 -29.23
C TRP A 387 -7.50 -10.07 -29.29
N VAL A 388 -6.79 -10.77 -30.18
CA VAL A 388 -6.81 -12.24 -30.33
C VAL A 388 -5.37 -12.69 -30.41
N GLU A 389 -5.04 -13.71 -29.62
CA GLU A 389 -3.73 -14.36 -29.61
C GLU A 389 -3.91 -15.85 -29.89
N THR A 390 -3.07 -16.41 -30.75
CA THR A 390 -3.06 -17.84 -31.03
C THR A 390 -1.70 -18.45 -30.70
N TYR A 391 -1.71 -19.68 -30.22
CA TYR A 391 -0.49 -20.44 -29.98
C TYR A 391 -0.55 -21.75 -30.75
N ASN A 392 0.39 -21.90 -31.68
CA ASN A 392 0.64 -23.10 -32.46
C ASN A 392 1.92 -23.75 -31.93
N GLY A 393 1.84 -25.04 -31.64
CA GLY A 393 2.96 -25.80 -31.09
C GLY A 393 4.18 -25.87 -32.02
N PRO A 394 5.29 -26.47 -31.54
CA PRO A 394 6.56 -26.53 -32.27
C PRO A 394 6.49 -27.41 -33.54
N VAL A 395 5.46 -28.22 -33.72
CA VAL A 395 5.32 -29.18 -34.85
C VAL A 395 4.12 -28.94 -35.77
N ASN A 396 3.43 -27.78 -35.70
CA ASN A 396 2.22 -27.50 -36.52
C ASN A 396 1.18 -28.63 -36.44
N SER A 397 0.76 -28.99 -35.22
CA SER A 397 -0.12 -30.14 -34.98
C SER A 397 -1.35 -29.78 -34.13
N PHE A 398 -1.92 -30.75 -33.39
CA PHE A 398 -3.09 -30.55 -32.55
C PHE A 398 -2.72 -29.95 -31.18
N GLU A 399 -3.21 -28.76 -30.93
CA GLU A 399 -3.25 -28.08 -29.64
C GLU A 399 -4.71 -27.98 -29.15
N LEU A 400 -5.09 -28.84 -28.20
CA LEU A 400 -6.39 -28.76 -27.52
C LEU A 400 -6.26 -28.07 -26.16
N PHE A 401 -7.05 -27.02 -26.01
CA PHE A 401 -7.10 -26.19 -24.83
C PHE A 401 -7.87 -26.90 -23.69
N SER A 402 -7.37 -26.78 -22.46
CA SER A 402 -7.99 -27.39 -21.27
C SER A 402 -8.51 -26.35 -20.27
N GLY A 403 -7.81 -25.25 -20.05
CA GLY A 403 -8.26 -24.25 -19.07
C GLY A 403 -7.57 -22.91 -19.15
N LEU A 404 -8.21 -21.92 -18.53
CA LEU A 404 -7.73 -20.56 -18.34
C LEU A 404 -7.94 -20.10 -16.90
N LYS A 405 -6.98 -19.35 -16.36
CA LYS A 405 -7.11 -18.59 -15.12
C LYS A 405 -6.51 -17.20 -15.28
N LEU A 406 -7.09 -16.25 -14.55
CA LEU A 406 -6.51 -14.95 -14.33
C LEU A 406 -5.92 -14.92 -12.93
N ASP A 407 -4.79 -14.23 -12.76
CA ASP A 407 -4.43 -13.72 -11.45
C ASP A 407 -5.02 -12.31 -11.23
N ARG A 408 -4.84 -11.77 -10.01
CA ARG A 408 -5.32 -10.43 -9.63
C ARG A 408 -4.70 -9.29 -10.43
N ASN A 409 -3.63 -9.55 -11.18
CA ASN A 409 -2.96 -8.57 -12.03
C ASN A 409 -3.35 -8.72 -13.51
N ARG A 410 -4.36 -9.57 -13.79
CA ARG A 410 -4.84 -9.92 -15.13
C ARG A 410 -3.79 -10.60 -16.00
N ASN A 411 -2.77 -11.21 -15.39
CA ASN A 411 -1.98 -12.17 -16.15
C ASN A 411 -2.87 -13.35 -16.47
N ILE A 412 -2.79 -13.80 -17.72
CA ILE A 412 -3.58 -14.91 -18.21
C ILE A 412 -2.70 -16.15 -18.23
N TYR A 413 -3.17 -17.20 -17.58
CA TYR A 413 -2.53 -18.50 -17.56
C TYR A 413 -3.42 -19.46 -18.31
N ILE A 414 -2.91 -20.05 -19.38
CA ILE A 414 -3.61 -21.08 -20.14
C ILE A 414 -2.84 -22.38 -20.10
N THR A 415 -3.58 -23.49 -20.18
CA THR A 415 -2.97 -24.80 -20.35
C THR A 415 -3.77 -25.64 -21.33
N GLY A 416 -3.07 -26.53 -22.01
CA GLY A 416 -3.65 -27.56 -22.86
C GLY A 416 -2.56 -28.55 -23.27
N TRP A 417 -2.90 -29.59 -24.01
CA TRP A 417 -1.87 -30.43 -24.61
C TRP A 417 -1.36 -29.80 -25.92
N SER A 418 -0.11 -30.03 -26.26
CA SER A 418 0.50 -29.59 -27.52
C SER A 418 1.49 -30.65 -27.97
N GLU A 419 1.50 -30.99 -29.26
CA GLU A 419 2.44 -31.99 -29.76
C GLU A 419 3.87 -31.40 -29.75
N GLY A 420 4.84 -32.19 -29.28
CA GLY A 420 6.25 -31.79 -29.21
C GLY A 420 7.12 -32.47 -30.26
N ASN A 421 8.33 -31.91 -30.47
CA ASN A 421 9.30 -32.48 -31.40
C ASN A 421 9.76 -33.87 -30.91
N ASP A 422 9.27 -34.93 -31.54
CA ASP A 422 9.55 -36.33 -31.21
C ASP A 422 9.09 -36.76 -29.80
N THR A 423 8.18 -36.03 -29.13
CA THR A 423 7.77 -36.31 -27.74
C THR A 423 6.32 -36.75 -27.56
N GLY A 424 5.53 -36.81 -28.62
CA GLY A 424 4.08 -37.04 -28.50
C GLY A 424 3.40 -35.77 -27.97
N ASN A 425 2.30 -35.92 -27.23
CA ASN A 425 1.55 -34.78 -26.70
C ASN A 425 2.10 -34.40 -25.32
N ASP A 426 2.58 -33.16 -25.19
CA ASP A 426 3.13 -32.60 -23.97
C ASP A 426 2.09 -31.71 -23.26
N PHE A 427 2.25 -31.48 -21.95
CA PHE A 427 1.64 -30.33 -21.30
C PHE A 427 2.24 -29.05 -21.91
N ALA A 428 1.41 -28.10 -22.33
CA ALA A 428 1.83 -26.74 -22.62
C ALA A 428 1.09 -25.78 -21.70
N THR A 429 1.85 -25.02 -20.92
CA THR A 429 1.35 -23.99 -20.01
C THR A 429 1.98 -22.66 -20.40
N ILE A 430 1.16 -21.63 -20.57
CA ILE A 430 1.59 -20.34 -21.11
C ILE A 430 1.09 -19.24 -20.19
N LYS A 431 1.98 -18.30 -19.85
CA LYS A 431 1.62 -17.04 -19.19
C LYS A 431 1.66 -15.92 -20.21
N TYR A 432 0.58 -15.15 -20.24
CA TYR A 432 0.51 -13.87 -20.89
C TYR A 432 0.38 -12.77 -19.84
N SER A 433 1.07 -11.67 -20.03
CA SER A 433 0.93 -10.44 -19.25
C SER A 433 0.18 -9.38 -20.04
N GLN A 434 -0.49 -8.51 -19.30
CA GLN A 434 -1.03 -7.28 -19.83
C GLN A 434 -0.23 -6.11 -19.31
N VAL A 435 -0.43 -4.95 -19.93
CA VAL A 435 0.12 -3.70 -19.41
C VAL A 435 -0.34 -3.51 -17.97
N HIS A 436 0.63 -3.21 -17.10
CA HIS A 436 0.40 -2.92 -15.70
C HIS A 436 -0.55 -1.74 -15.53
N TYR A 437 -1.36 -1.79 -14.48
CA TYR A 437 -2.17 -0.63 -14.11
C TYR A 437 -1.25 0.53 -13.72
N PRO A 438 -1.64 1.78 -13.99
CA PRO A 438 -0.91 2.94 -13.53
C PRO A 438 -0.74 2.92 -12.01
N VAL A 439 0.44 3.32 -11.57
CA VAL A 439 0.80 3.48 -10.16
C VAL A 439 0.78 4.96 -9.80
N LEU A 440 0.05 5.31 -8.74
CA LEU A 440 0.09 6.64 -8.13
C LEU A 440 0.88 6.57 -6.83
N ILE A 441 1.90 7.42 -6.70
CA ILE A 441 2.59 7.65 -5.43
C ILE A 441 1.99 8.89 -4.77
N VAL A 442 1.42 8.72 -3.57
CA VAL A 442 0.90 9.82 -2.75
C VAL A 442 1.84 10.04 -1.56
N PRO A 443 2.64 11.12 -1.57
CA PRO A 443 3.60 11.38 -0.52
C PRO A 443 2.94 11.86 0.78
N GLY A 444 3.74 12.03 1.82
CA GLY A 444 3.31 12.54 3.13
C GLY A 444 3.46 14.05 3.27
N VAL A 445 3.15 14.55 4.47
CA VAL A 445 3.33 15.96 4.86
C VAL A 445 4.82 16.30 4.71
N ALA A 446 5.15 17.29 3.89
CA ALA A 446 6.52 17.64 3.49
C ALA A 446 7.19 16.72 2.43
N GLY A 447 6.43 15.91 1.69
CA GLY A 447 6.95 15.24 0.49
C GLY A 447 6.92 16.10 -0.76
N THR A 448 6.38 17.32 -0.69
CA THR A 448 6.03 18.12 -1.86
C THR A 448 6.30 19.62 -1.63
N TYR A 449 6.90 20.29 -2.60
CA TYR A 449 7.43 21.66 -2.50
C TYR A 449 7.26 22.46 -3.79
N ALA A 450 7.44 23.79 -3.73
CA ALA A 450 7.50 24.60 -4.94
C ALA A 450 8.52 24.04 -5.96
N SER A 451 8.11 23.98 -7.23
CA SER A 451 8.91 23.40 -8.32
C SER A 451 10.19 24.17 -8.64
N ASP A 452 10.15 25.48 -8.42
CA ASP A 452 11.32 26.35 -8.54
C ASP A 452 11.14 27.62 -7.70
N VAL A 453 12.13 28.50 -7.85
CA VAL A 453 12.30 29.73 -7.09
C VAL A 453 11.34 30.85 -7.53
N ASP A 454 10.82 30.79 -8.76
CA ASP A 454 9.88 31.76 -9.30
C ASP A 454 8.44 31.41 -8.85
N ASN A 455 8.11 30.12 -8.80
CA ASN A 455 6.83 29.59 -8.32
C ASN A 455 6.69 29.67 -6.79
N ASP A 456 7.80 29.74 -6.06
CA ASP A 456 7.85 29.79 -4.60
C ASP A 456 7.07 30.97 -3.99
N LEU A 457 7.12 32.16 -4.61
CA LEU A 457 6.32 33.30 -4.15
C LEU A 457 4.82 33.03 -4.27
N TYR A 458 4.39 32.46 -5.40
CA TYR A 458 2.99 32.09 -5.61
C TYR A 458 2.58 31.06 -4.57
N TRP A 459 3.34 29.96 -4.45
CA TRP A 459 3.08 28.93 -3.46
C TRP A 459 2.95 29.52 -2.06
N LEU A 460 3.87 30.38 -1.60
CA LEU A 460 3.79 30.98 -0.26
C LEU A 460 2.57 31.89 -0.02
N THR A 461 2.04 32.51 -1.07
CA THR A 461 0.93 33.48 -1.00
C THR A 461 -0.41 32.90 -1.45
N HIS A 462 -0.42 31.71 -2.04
CA HIS A 462 -1.61 31.01 -2.52
C HIS A 462 -1.53 29.54 -2.11
N ARG A 463 -2.48 29.09 -1.30
CA ARG A 463 -2.70 27.68 -1.02
C ARG A 463 -3.54 27.07 -2.15
N GLY A 464 -3.23 25.84 -2.54
CA GLY A 464 -3.86 25.22 -3.71
C GLY A 464 -3.13 25.55 -5.01
N ALA A 465 -1.79 25.59 -4.96
CA ALA A 465 -1.01 25.85 -6.16
C ALA A 465 -1.19 24.72 -7.20
N PRO A 466 -1.30 25.04 -8.50
CA PRO A 466 -1.41 24.03 -9.54
C PRO A 466 -0.25 23.02 -9.54
N PRO A 467 -0.47 21.75 -9.92
CA PRO A 467 0.54 20.70 -9.93
C PRO A 467 1.87 21.07 -10.62
N GLU A 468 1.84 21.85 -11.70
CA GLU A 468 3.04 22.29 -12.43
C GLU A 468 3.94 23.25 -11.63
N GLN A 469 3.42 23.87 -10.57
CA GLN A 469 4.16 24.76 -9.67
C GLN A 469 4.75 24.01 -8.48
N ILE A 470 4.59 22.69 -8.46
CA ILE A 470 4.90 21.84 -7.34
C ILE A 470 5.74 20.63 -7.82
N GLN A 471 6.69 20.18 -7.00
CA GLN A 471 7.51 19.00 -7.26
C GLN A 471 7.67 18.11 -6.02
N ILE A 472 7.98 16.84 -6.26
CA ILE A 472 8.25 15.85 -5.22
C ILE A 472 9.64 16.07 -4.62
N ASP A 473 9.65 16.18 -3.30
CA ASP A 473 10.80 16.08 -2.38
C ASP A 473 12.19 16.36 -3.00
N PRO A 474 12.45 17.59 -3.49
CA PRO A 474 13.73 17.95 -4.08
C PRO A 474 14.81 18.13 -3.01
N LEU A 475 14.46 17.94 -1.72
CA LEU A 475 15.31 18.25 -0.56
C LEU A 475 15.82 16.98 0.11
N ALA A 476 14.93 16.04 0.44
CA ALA A 476 15.25 14.84 1.21
C ALA A 476 15.40 13.57 0.37
N ASN A 477 14.95 13.57 -0.89
CA ASN A 477 15.01 12.42 -1.79
C ASN A 477 14.44 11.13 -1.15
N VAL A 478 13.47 11.27 -0.24
CA VAL A 478 12.81 10.18 0.48
C VAL A 478 12.18 9.20 -0.50
N TYR A 479 11.53 9.73 -1.55
CA TYR A 479 10.80 8.94 -2.55
C TYR A 479 11.64 8.53 -3.76
N THR A 480 12.86 9.06 -3.91
CA THR A 480 13.67 8.92 -5.12
C THR A 480 14.02 7.46 -5.41
N ASP A 481 14.38 6.69 -4.39
CA ASP A 481 14.73 5.27 -4.56
C ASP A 481 13.52 4.46 -5.03
N LEU A 482 12.35 4.63 -4.40
CA LEU A 482 11.13 3.93 -4.80
C LEU A 482 10.71 4.28 -6.24
N ILE A 483 10.74 5.57 -6.61
CA ILE A 483 10.44 6.03 -7.97
C ILE A 483 11.40 5.38 -8.97
N THR A 484 12.70 5.38 -8.68
CA THR A 484 13.73 4.80 -9.55
C THR A 484 13.54 3.29 -9.69
N THR A 485 13.18 2.60 -8.61
CA THR A 485 12.90 1.17 -8.63
C THR A 485 11.69 0.83 -9.49
N LEU A 486 10.60 1.60 -9.42
CA LEU A 486 9.45 1.41 -10.30
C LEU A 486 9.82 1.68 -11.77
N GLN A 487 10.66 2.69 -12.04
CA GLN A 487 11.17 2.94 -13.38
C GLN A 487 12.05 1.79 -13.90
N ASN A 488 12.92 1.24 -13.07
CA ASN A 488 13.71 0.06 -13.40
C ASN A 488 12.84 -1.18 -13.63
N ALA A 489 11.65 -1.23 -13.01
CA ALA A 489 10.65 -2.26 -13.19
C ALA A 489 9.76 -2.05 -14.43
N GLY A 490 10.00 -0.98 -15.21
CA GLY A 490 9.34 -0.75 -16.51
C GLY A 490 8.31 0.37 -16.51
N TYR A 491 8.05 1.02 -15.38
CA TYR A 491 7.10 2.14 -15.33
C TYR A 491 7.70 3.44 -15.92
N GLU A 492 6.90 4.16 -16.70
CA GLU A 492 7.21 5.43 -17.32
C GLU A 492 6.45 6.58 -16.63
N LYS A 493 7.21 7.58 -16.19
CA LYS A 493 6.64 8.77 -15.54
C LYS A 493 5.66 9.49 -16.48
N ASP A 494 4.52 9.92 -15.92
CA ASP A 494 3.44 10.64 -16.59
C ASP A 494 2.70 9.81 -17.66
N LYS A 495 2.97 8.50 -17.72
CA LYS A 495 2.27 7.52 -18.59
C LYS A 495 1.55 6.47 -17.76
N ASP A 496 2.29 5.72 -16.96
CA ASP A 496 1.79 4.70 -16.03
C ASP A 496 2.41 4.83 -14.63
N LEU A 497 3.27 5.82 -14.40
CA LEU A 497 3.73 6.24 -13.07
C LEU A 497 3.44 7.72 -12.82
N PHE A 498 2.54 7.99 -11.87
CA PHE A 498 2.11 9.34 -11.51
C PHE A 498 2.52 9.64 -10.08
N ILE A 499 3.05 10.85 -9.86
CA ILE A 499 3.44 11.32 -8.53
C ILE A 499 2.48 12.43 -8.14
N VAL A 500 1.66 12.18 -7.10
CA VAL A 500 0.61 13.09 -6.66
C VAL A 500 1.23 14.24 -5.87
N ASN A 501 1.75 15.23 -6.59
CA ASN A 501 2.27 16.45 -5.99
C ASN A 501 1.10 17.30 -5.50
N TYR A 502 0.87 17.32 -4.19
CA TYR A 502 -0.15 18.14 -3.57
C TYR A 502 0.41 19.16 -2.57
N ASP A 503 -0.31 20.27 -2.43
CA ASP A 503 -0.02 21.28 -1.42
C ASP A 503 -0.48 20.80 -0.03
N TRP A 504 0.46 20.27 0.76
CA TRP A 504 0.20 19.77 2.12
C TRP A 504 -0.32 20.84 3.10
N ARG A 505 -0.38 22.13 2.70
CA ARG A 505 -0.99 23.21 3.49
C ARG A 505 -2.52 23.26 3.36
N LEU A 506 -3.10 22.37 2.57
CA LEU A 506 -4.54 22.15 2.43
C LEU A 506 -5.02 20.94 3.23
N LEU A 507 -6.30 20.96 3.63
CA LEU A 507 -6.93 19.83 4.32
C LEU A 507 -7.05 18.65 3.35
N PRO A 508 -7.03 17.39 3.80
CA PRO A 508 -7.23 16.25 2.89
C PRO A 508 -8.55 16.32 2.15
N ALA A 509 -9.61 16.73 2.85
CA ALA A 509 -10.99 16.80 2.40
C ALA A 509 -11.80 17.77 3.30
N PRO A 510 -13.03 18.18 2.90
CA PRO A 510 -13.95 18.86 3.79
C PRO A 510 -14.35 17.98 4.98
N ILE A 511 -14.70 18.63 6.10
CA ILE A 511 -15.34 17.97 7.25
C ILE A 511 -16.84 18.25 7.12
N ASP A 512 -17.66 17.21 7.04
CA ASP A 512 -19.12 17.37 6.93
C ASP A 512 -19.86 17.37 8.28
N ASN A 513 -19.11 17.12 9.37
CA ASN A 513 -19.56 17.06 10.77
C ASN A 513 -20.38 15.81 11.14
N ASN A 514 -20.41 14.81 10.28
CA ASN A 514 -20.90 13.48 10.61
C ASN A 514 -19.70 12.57 10.95
N PHE A 515 -19.89 11.60 11.84
CA PHE A 515 -18.83 10.65 12.21
C PHE A 515 -19.29 9.25 11.82
N ASP A 516 -19.38 9.00 10.52
CA ASP A 516 -20.00 7.81 9.95
C ASP A 516 -19.08 7.00 9.03
N GLY A 517 -17.83 7.45 8.82
CA GLY A 517 -16.90 6.79 7.91
C GLY A 517 -17.10 7.19 6.46
N TYR A 518 -17.89 8.23 6.17
CA TYR A 518 -18.25 8.66 4.84
C TYR A 518 -18.13 10.18 4.69
N ILE A 519 -17.55 10.65 3.58
CA ILE A 519 -17.30 12.07 3.34
C ILE A 519 -18.28 12.63 2.29
N GLU A 520 -19.16 13.53 2.72
CA GLU A 520 -20.07 14.27 1.83
C GLU A 520 -19.39 15.42 1.08
N GLY A 521 -20.01 15.85 -0.03
CA GLY A 521 -19.64 17.07 -0.75
C GLY A 521 -18.48 16.93 -1.74
N LEU A 522 -17.91 15.74 -1.90
CA LEU A 522 -16.94 15.42 -2.93
C LEU A 522 -17.57 14.51 -3.99
N THR A 523 -17.70 14.99 -5.22
CA THR A 523 -18.12 14.21 -6.40
C THR A 523 -16.99 14.10 -7.41
N GLY A 524 -17.11 13.18 -8.38
CA GLY A 524 -16.12 13.03 -9.44
C GLY A 524 -15.86 14.33 -10.20
N GLN A 525 -16.90 15.16 -10.40
CA GLN A 525 -16.77 16.48 -11.01
C GLN A 525 -16.10 17.49 -10.07
N SER A 526 -16.45 17.52 -8.78
CA SER A 526 -15.94 18.55 -7.87
C SER A 526 -14.46 18.38 -7.54
N ILE A 527 -13.95 17.15 -7.50
CA ILE A 527 -12.53 16.90 -7.17
C ILE A 527 -11.61 16.87 -8.39
N SER A 528 -12.17 17.04 -9.59
CA SER A 528 -11.43 17.07 -10.86
C SER A 528 -11.61 18.40 -11.61
N ASP A 529 -12.17 19.42 -10.96
CA ASP A 529 -12.56 20.71 -11.54
C ASP A 529 -11.40 21.71 -11.75
N ASN A 530 -10.15 21.26 -11.64
CA ASN A 530 -8.94 22.10 -11.62
C ASN A 530 -8.97 23.20 -10.53
N GLN A 531 -9.82 23.08 -9.50
CA GLN A 531 -9.72 23.84 -8.27
C GLN A 531 -9.10 22.95 -7.21
N PHE A 532 -8.09 23.47 -6.51
CA PHE A 532 -7.32 22.71 -5.53
C PHE A 532 -7.61 23.23 -4.13
N ASN A 533 -8.79 22.92 -3.62
CA ASN A 533 -9.24 23.34 -2.30
C ASN A 533 -8.79 22.36 -1.20
N TYR A 534 -8.56 21.11 -1.57
CA TYR A 534 -8.23 20.00 -0.70
C TYR A 534 -7.10 19.15 -1.30
N GLY A 535 -6.44 18.34 -0.47
CA GLY A 535 -5.46 17.36 -0.92
C GLY A 535 -6.05 16.35 -1.90
N VAL A 536 -7.33 15.97 -1.70
CA VAL A 536 -8.03 15.01 -2.56
C VAL A 536 -8.28 15.54 -3.97
N ASP A 537 -8.32 16.87 -4.18
CA ASP A 537 -8.49 17.46 -5.52
C ASP A 537 -7.25 17.19 -6.40
N TYR A 538 -6.06 17.16 -5.79
CA TYR A 538 -4.84 16.77 -6.50
C TYR A 538 -4.89 15.30 -6.89
N LEU A 539 -5.30 14.44 -5.96
CA LEU A 539 -5.47 13.02 -6.27
C LEU A 539 -6.48 12.84 -7.43
N GLY A 540 -7.63 13.52 -7.38
CA GLY A 540 -8.62 13.54 -8.46
C GLY A 540 -8.06 14.01 -9.81
N TYR A 541 -7.22 15.07 -9.81
CA TYR A 541 -6.50 15.52 -11.00
C TYR A 541 -5.61 14.41 -11.58
N TYR A 542 -4.75 13.77 -10.77
CA TYR A 542 -3.84 12.74 -11.27
C TYR A 542 -4.56 11.44 -11.67
N LEU A 543 -5.66 11.08 -10.99
CA LEU A 543 -6.54 9.99 -11.40
C LEU A 543 -7.16 10.25 -12.77
N ARG A 544 -7.61 11.50 -13.02
CA ARG A 544 -8.11 11.94 -14.33
C ARG A 544 -7.03 11.87 -15.39
N GLU A 545 -5.81 12.35 -15.12
CA GLU A 545 -4.70 12.29 -16.07
C GLU A 545 -4.31 10.85 -16.41
N ALA A 546 -4.24 9.96 -15.42
CA ALA A 546 -4.02 8.53 -15.65
C ALA A 546 -5.11 7.92 -16.54
N ALA A 547 -6.39 8.22 -16.29
CA ALA A 547 -7.49 7.73 -17.10
C ALA A 547 -7.50 8.30 -18.52
N ASN A 548 -7.14 9.58 -18.69
CA ASN A 548 -6.96 10.21 -19.99
C ASN A 548 -5.85 9.52 -20.78
N GLN A 549 -4.69 9.31 -20.17
CA GLN A 549 -3.52 8.74 -20.80
C GLN A 549 -3.74 7.27 -21.16
N TRP A 550 -4.34 6.49 -20.26
CA TRP A 550 -4.73 5.09 -20.53
C TRP A 550 -5.66 4.97 -21.74
N ARG A 551 -6.66 5.85 -21.87
CA ARG A 551 -7.54 5.87 -23.05
C ARG A 551 -6.80 6.20 -24.33
N ILE A 552 -5.81 7.10 -24.28
CA ILE A 552 -4.98 7.45 -25.44
C ILE A 552 -4.15 6.24 -25.87
N ASP A 553 -3.55 5.53 -24.92
CA ASP A 553 -2.61 4.45 -25.20
C ASP A 553 -3.31 3.13 -25.55
N TYR A 554 -4.45 2.83 -24.93
CA TYR A 554 -5.12 1.53 -25.02
C TYR A 554 -6.52 1.56 -25.60
N ASN A 555 -7.12 2.73 -25.80
CA ASN A 555 -8.50 2.88 -26.27
C ASN A 555 -9.50 2.09 -25.38
N GLU A 556 -9.23 2.02 -24.08
CA GLU A 556 -10.04 1.36 -23.04
C GLU A 556 -10.27 2.34 -21.87
N GLU A 557 -11.33 2.15 -21.08
CA GLU A 557 -11.52 2.89 -19.82
C GLU A 557 -10.51 2.40 -18.76
N LEU A 558 -9.91 3.32 -18.01
CA LEU A 558 -9.07 2.96 -16.87
C LEU A 558 -9.95 2.74 -15.66
N GLU A 559 -10.17 1.49 -15.30
CA GLU A 559 -11.02 1.19 -14.15
C GLU A 559 -10.29 1.25 -12.82
N TYR A 560 -9.02 0.83 -12.79
CA TYR A 560 -8.26 0.71 -11.56
C TYR A 560 -6.88 1.35 -11.65
N VAL A 561 -6.40 1.83 -10.52
CA VAL A 561 -5.00 2.20 -10.29
C VAL A 561 -4.47 1.54 -9.03
N ASP A 562 -3.16 1.36 -8.97
CA ASP A 562 -2.47 1.00 -7.74
C ASP A 562 -1.98 2.26 -7.05
N VAL A 563 -2.21 2.38 -5.74
CA VAL A 563 -1.84 3.58 -4.99
C VAL A 563 -0.89 3.22 -3.86
N ILE A 564 0.32 3.75 -3.96
CA ILE A 564 1.33 3.67 -2.91
C ILE A 564 1.29 4.97 -2.12
N VAL A 565 1.04 4.86 -0.82
CA VAL A 565 0.96 6.02 0.06
C VAL A 565 1.98 5.96 1.17
N HIS A 566 2.45 7.14 1.56
CA HIS A 566 3.31 7.30 2.73
C HIS A 566 2.73 8.35 3.69
N SER A 567 2.70 8.04 4.99
CA SER A 567 2.28 8.99 6.03
C SER A 567 0.91 9.63 5.74
N THR A 568 0.77 10.96 5.76
CA THR A 568 -0.51 11.66 5.53
C THR A 568 -1.10 11.47 4.13
N GLY A 569 -0.32 10.99 3.14
CA GLY A 569 -0.86 10.63 1.83
C GLY A 569 -1.95 9.58 1.93
N GLY A 570 -1.87 8.69 2.93
CA GLY A 570 -2.93 7.73 3.21
C GLY A 570 -4.24 8.36 3.66
N LEU A 571 -4.22 9.55 4.30
CA LEU A 571 -5.46 10.26 4.65
C LEU A 571 -6.13 10.86 3.41
N VAL A 572 -5.33 11.44 2.50
CA VAL A 572 -5.84 11.96 1.22
C VAL A 572 -6.52 10.85 0.42
N THR A 573 -5.87 9.70 0.30
CA THR A 573 -6.42 8.55 -0.43
C THR A 573 -7.64 7.94 0.25
N ARG A 574 -7.65 7.85 1.59
CA ARG A 574 -8.84 7.41 2.33
C ARG A 574 -10.03 8.33 2.12
N SER A 575 -9.82 9.65 2.21
CA SER A 575 -10.88 10.63 1.94
C SER A 575 -11.48 10.47 0.54
N TYR A 576 -10.67 10.09 -0.47
CA TYR A 576 -11.19 9.76 -1.79
C TYR A 576 -12.09 8.51 -1.74
N ILE A 577 -11.57 7.38 -1.23
CA ILE A 577 -12.28 6.10 -1.19
C ILE A 577 -13.61 6.21 -0.43
N GLN A 578 -13.62 6.97 0.66
CA GLN A 578 -14.77 7.12 1.55
C GLN A 578 -15.76 8.21 1.10
N SER A 579 -15.55 8.83 -0.07
CA SER A 579 -16.44 9.88 -0.59
C SER A 579 -17.31 9.42 -1.76
N SER A 580 -18.31 10.22 -2.14
CA SER A 580 -19.09 9.97 -3.36
C SER A 580 -18.27 9.99 -4.65
N ALA A 581 -17.06 10.55 -4.63
CA ALA A 581 -16.21 10.66 -5.82
C ALA A 581 -15.54 9.33 -6.22
N TYR A 582 -15.54 8.33 -5.35
CA TYR A 582 -14.88 7.03 -5.61
C TYR A 582 -15.54 6.29 -6.78
N GLY A 583 -14.83 6.16 -7.90
CA GLY A 583 -15.39 5.59 -9.12
C GLY A 583 -16.45 6.46 -9.83
N ASP A 584 -16.61 7.72 -9.44
CA ASP A 584 -17.68 8.60 -9.94
C ASP A 584 -17.32 9.26 -11.29
N VAL A 585 -18.35 9.74 -11.99
CA VAL A 585 -18.24 10.39 -13.30
C VAL A 585 -17.65 11.80 -13.16
N TYR A 586 -16.45 12.01 -13.70
CA TYR A 586 -15.82 13.33 -13.76
C TYR A 586 -16.17 14.12 -15.04
N ASP A 587 -16.49 13.41 -16.13
CA ASP A 587 -16.97 14.01 -17.37
C ASP A 587 -18.34 13.44 -17.73
N ALA A 588 -19.39 14.17 -17.39
CA ALA A 588 -20.77 13.77 -17.66
C ALA A 588 -21.14 13.72 -19.15
N VAL A 589 -20.39 14.43 -20.02
CA VAL A 589 -20.67 14.46 -21.46
C VAL A 589 -20.26 13.14 -22.11
N ASN A 590 -19.07 12.65 -21.74
CA ASN A 590 -18.51 11.42 -22.28
C ASN A 590 -18.69 10.21 -21.36
N ASN A 591 -19.29 10.42 -20.18
CA ASN A 591 -19.44 9.42 -19.12
C ASN A 591 -18.10 8.85 -18.64
N TYR A 592 -17.04 9.67 -18.59
CA TYR A 592 -15.75 9.23 -18.08
C TYR A 592 -15.72 9.29 -16.56
N LYS A 593 -15.18 8.22 -15.96
CA LYS A 593 -15.13 8.02 -14.51
C LYS A 593 -13.71 8.08 -13.98
N LEU A 594 -13.59 8.46 -12.71
CA LEU A 594 -12.33 8.33 -11.99
C LEU A 594 -12.06 6.84 -11.72
N PRO A 595 -10.82 6.36 -11.88
CA PRO A 595 -10.48 4.98 -11.57
C PRO A 595 -10.60 4.71 -10.06
N ARG A 596 -11.03 3.49 -9.74
CA ARG A 596 -11.01 2.91 -8.39
C ARG A 596 -9.59 2.47 -8.00
N ILE A 597 -9.40 2.12 -6.74
CA ILE A 597 -8.10 1.69 -6.22
C ILE A 597 -8.11 0.17 -6.08
N ARG A 598 -7.17 -0.49 -6.75
CA ARG A 598 -7.01 -1.96 -6.69
C ARG A 598 -6.18 -2.37 -5.49
N ASN A 599 -4.89 -2.01 -5.49
CA ASN A 599 -4.03 -2.15 -4.32
C ASN A 599 -3.84 -0.80 -3.63
N PHE A 600 -4.24 -0.72 -2.37
CA PHE A 600 -3.95 0.42 -1.50
C PHE A 600 -2.80 0.06 -0.55
N MET A 601 -1.59 0.49 -0.91
CA MET A 601 -0.36 0.16 -0.19
C MET A 601 0.02 1.26 0.79
N MET A 602 -0.28 1.02 2.06
CA MET A 602 -0.03 1.92 3.18
C MET A 602 1.36 1.68 3.76
N ILE A 603 2.34 2.52 3.40
CA ILE A 603 3.69 2.47 3.95
C ILE A 603 3.77 3.45 5.12
N GLY A 604 3.83 2.94 6.35
CA GLY A 604 3.98 3.80 7.53
C GLY A 604 2.89 4.87 7.63
N VAL A 605 1.65 4.51 7.31
CA VAL A 605 0.50 5.42 7.38
C VAL A 605 -0.11 5.35 8.78
N PRO A 606 -0.41 6.51 9.40
CA PRO A 606 -1.07 6.52 10.68
C PRO A 606 -2.54 6.17 10.51
N ASN A 607 -3.00 5.12 11.18
CA ASN A 607 -4.44 4.92 11.38
C ASN A 607 -4.94 5.72 12.61
N ARG A 608 -4.04 5.89 13.60
CA ARG A 608 -4.13 6.82 14.74
C ARG A 608 -2.73 7.40 15.04
N GLY A 609 -2.55 8.69 15.34
CA GLY A 609 -1.25 9.27 15.72
C GLY A 609 -0.15 9.41 14.66
N ALA A 610 0.54 10.56 14.64
CA ALA A 610 1.90 10.69 14.10
C ALA A 610 2.73 11.52 15.08
N SER A 611 3.63 10.91 15.86
CA SER A 611 4.27 11.57 17.01
C SER A 611 5.13 12.78 16.61
N LYS A 612 5.93 12.68 15.55
CA LYS A 612 6.84 13.77 15.14
C LYS A 612 6.23 14.89 14.33
N ALA A 613 5.04 14.72 13.75
CA ALA A 613 4.39 15.80 13.03
C ALA A 613 3.63 16.76 13.98
N TRP A 614 3.44 16.36 15.25
CA TRP A 614 2.88 17.19 16.32
C TRP A 614 3.85 18.25 16.87
N ASN A 615 5.16 18.02 16.72
CA ASN A 615 6.24 18.95 17.02
C ASN A 615 5.98 20.39 16.50
N PRO A 616 5.62 20.58 15.22
CA PRO A 616 5.14 21.85 14.68
C PRO A 616 4.01 22.55 15.46
N LEU A 617 3.09 21.81 16.08
CA LEU A 617 1.85 22.33 16.69
C LEU A 617 2.05 22.86 18.10
N HIS A 618 3.09 22.37 18.76
CA HIS A 618 3.53 22.79 20.09
C HIS A 618 4.82 23.59 20.02
N ASP A 619 5.11 24.27 18.91
CA ASP A 619 6.27 25.15 18.88
C ASP A 619 7.60 24.42 19.21
N ASN A 620 7.63 23.10 18.99
CA ASN A 620 8.68 22.18 19.43
C ASN A 620 9.25 21.41 18.25
N TRP A 621 10.29 21.91 17.59
CA TRP A 621 10.75 21.32 16.32
C TRP A 621 11.85 20.25 16.48
N ILE A 622 11.72 19.31 17.42
CA ILE A 622 12.67 18.18 17.63
C ILE A 622 12.54 17.08 16.56
N ALA A 623 11.97 17.41 15.40
CA ALA A 623 11.96 16.48 14.27
C ALA A 623 13.36 16.33 13.67
N ASP A 624 13.51 15.37 12.74
CA ASP A 624 14.67 15.27 11.85
C ASP A 624 15.08 16.68 11.35
N PRO A 625 16.39 17.01 11.37
CA PRO A 625 16.92 18.32 10.97
C PRO A 625 16.28 18.88 9.69
N ALA A 626 15.94 18.04 8.70
CA ALA A 626 15.26 18.50 7.49
C ALA A 626 13.84 18.96 7.71
N TYR A 627 13.00 18.23 8.45
CA TYR A 627 11.61 18.64 8.70
C TYR A 627 11.55 19.95 9.48
N ARG A 628 12.39 20.06 10.52
CA ARG A 628 12.59 21.30 11.28
C ARG A 628 13.00 22.44 10.37
N PHE A 629 14.03 22.21 9.56
CA PHE A 629 14.63 23.24 8.75
C PHE A 629 13.71 23.71 7.62
N VAL A 630 12.93 22.81 7.03
CA VAL A 630 12.11 23.14 5.87
C VAL A 630 10.80 23.81 6.28
N LEU A 631 10.03 23.21 7.19
CA LEU A 631 8.71 23.73 7.57
C LEU A 631 8.81 25.06 8.35
N SER A 632 9.71 25.17 9.33
CA SER A 632 9.86 26.40 10.13
C SER A 632 10.22 27.60 9.23
N LYS A 633 11.13 27.42 8.26
CA LYS A 633 11.61 28.50 7.38
C LYS A 633 10.58 28.90 6.34
N ILE A 634 9.85 27.94 5.76
CA ILE A 634 8.71 28.23 4.86
C ILE A 634 7.71 29.13 5.57
N ILE A 635 7.36 28.81 6.83
CA ILE A 635 6.35 29.57 7.53
C ILE A 635 6.89 30.93 8.01
N ASN A 636 8.16 31.03 8.44
CA ASN A 636 8.79 32.34 8.70
C ASN A 636 8.71 33.23 7.46
N ARG A 637 9.02 32.66 6.28
CA ARG A 637 9.01 33.39 5.02
C ARG A 637 7.60 33.88 4.67
N ALA A 638 6.59 33.03 4.85
CA ALA A 638 5.19 33.43 4.73
C ALA A 638 4.86 34.61 5.67
N TYR A 639 5.33 34.59 6.93
CA TYR A 639 5.18 35.71 7.88
C TYR A 639 5.86 37.00 7.39
N GLN A 640 7.09 36.91 6.86
CA GLN A 640 7.79 38.08 6.32
C GLN A 640 7.08 38.67 5.10
N LYS A 641 6.48 37.84 4.24
CA LYS A 641 5.66 38.33 3.12
C LYS A 641 4.42 39.06 3.66
N ILE A 642 3.75 38.57 4.70
CA ILE A 642 2.68 39.33 5.36
C ILE A 642 3.18 40.68 5.92
N LYS A 643 4.37 40.74 6.55
CA LYS A 643 5.00 42.00 7.02
C LYS A 643 5.20 43.02 5.90
N LYS A 644 5.46 42.56 4.68
CA LYS A 644 5.63 43.40 3.48
C LYS A 644 4.31 43.76 2.79
N GLY A 645 3.17 43.39 3.36
CA GLY A 645 1.85 43.73 2.84
C GLY A 645 1.27 42.71 1.85
N TYR A 646 1.92 41.57 1.65
CA TYR A 646 1.32 40.47 0.87
C TYR A 646 0.14 39.86 1.64
N ILE A 647 -0.74 39.18 0.91
CA ILE A 647 -1.88 38.45 1.46
C ILE A 647 -1.65 36.97 1.16
N ILE A 648 -1.82 36.12 2.17
CA ILE A 648 -1.88 34.67 1.95
C ILE A 648 -3.35 34.32 1.75
N THR A 649 -3.62 33.71 0.61
CA THR A 649 -4.95 33.27 0.16
C THR A 649 -5.05 31.75 0.25
N GLY A 650 -6.24 31.25 0.52
CA GLY A 650 -6.54 29.83 0.65
C GLY A 650 -8.04 29.60 0.85
N PRO A 651 -8.49 28.34 0.72
CA PRO A 651 -9.91 28.00 0.79
C PRO A 651 -10.52 28.16 2.19
N ASP A 652 -9.69 28.23 3.23
CA ASP A 652 -10.10 28.39 4.63
C ASP A 652 -10.25 29.87 5.05
N HIS A 653 -9.20 30.69 4.91
CA HIS A 653 -9.26 32.14 5.21
C HIS A 653 -8.08 32.94 4.64
N TYR A 654 -8.28 34.25 4.50
CA TYR A 654 -7.19 35.19 4.22
C TYR A 654 -6.33 35.46 5.47
N ILE A 655 -5.01 35.42 5.30
CA ILE A 655 -4.06 35.93 6.29
C ILE A 655 -3.53 37.27 5.77
N THR A 656 -3.78 38.33 6.53
CA THR A 656 -3.42 39.70 6.17
C THR A 656 -2.59 40.32 7.29
N TRP A 657 -1.94 41.44 7.01
CA TRP A 657 -1.21 42.21 8.03
C TRP A 657 -2.06 42.48 9.28
N GLY A 658 -3.31 42.91 9.08
CA GLY A 658 -4.22 43.23 10.18
C GLY A 658 -4.66 42.00 10.99
N SER A 659 -4.71 40.81 10.38
CA SER A 659 -5.21 39.60 11.05
C SER A 659 -4.23 38.99 12.05
N ILE A 660 -2.99 39.51 12.07
CA ILE A 660 -1.90 39.04 12.93
C ILE A 660 -1.41 40.10 13.93
N LEU A 661 -2.10 41.23 14.10
CA LEU A 661 -1.69 42.24 15.07
C LEU A 661 -2.13 41.89 16.50
N ASP A 662 -1.30 42.19 17.50
CA ASP A 662 -1.63 42.13 18.92
C ASP A 662 -2.57 43.28 19.34
N SER A 663 -2.92 43.36 20.64
CA SER A 663 -3.80 44.42 21.17
C SER A 663 -3.17 45.81 21.14
N LEU A 664 -1.86 45.92 20.88
CA LEU A 664 -1.08 47.15 20.81
C LEU A 664 -0.78 47.56 19.35
N GLY A 665 -1.21 46.77 18.36
CA GLY A 665 -0.98 47.03 16.94
C GLY A 665 0.37 46.54 16.42
N ASN A 666 1.12 45.75 17.20
CA ASN A 666 2.37 45.13 16.76
C ASN A 666 2.09 43.75 16.13
N PRO A 667 2.90 43.29 15.18
CA PRO A 667 2.72 41.96 14.59
C PRO A 667 3.03 40.86 15.60
N ASP A 668 2.10 39.92 15.72
CA ASP A 668 2.12 38.79 16.66
C ASP A 668 2.37 37.49 15.89
N LYS A 669 3.56 36.92 16.09
CA LYS A 669 3.98 35.67 15.47
C LYS A 669 3.10 34.49 15.90
N VAL A 670 2.60 34.48 17.14
CA VAL A 670 1.73 33.43 17.67
C VAL A 670 0.37 33.47 16.97
N LYS A 671 -0.19 34.66 16.75
CA LYS A 671 -1.43 34.80 15.95
C LYS A 671 -1.24 34.37 14.50
N PHE A 672 -0.09 34.66 13.89
CA PHE A 672 0.20 34.20 12.53
C PHE A 672 0.27 32.67 12.45
N ILE A 673 1.02 32.02 13.34
CA ILE A 673 1.10 30.55 13.44
C ILE A 673 -0.29 29.94 13.56
N ASN A 674 -1.10 30.45 14.50
CA ASN A 674 -2.45 29.96 14.74
C ASN A 674 -3.40 30.13 13.54
N ARG A 675 -3.03 30.92 12.53
CA ARG A 675 -3.76 31.02 11.26
C ARG A 675 -3.12 30.23 10.12
N TYR A 676 -1.80 30.07 10.14
CA TYR A 676 -1.06 29.42 9.06
C TYR A 676 -0.96 27.90 9.22
N VAL A 677 -0.84 27.42 10.46
CA VAL A 677 -0.61 26.02 10.84
C VAL A 677 -1.85 25.14 11.07
N PRO A 678 -3.11 25.64 11.29
CA PRO A 678 -4.26 24.78 11.58
C PRO A 678 -4.51 23.62 10.60
N THR A 679 -4.18 23.77 9.32
CA THR A 679 -4.27 22.67 8.36
C THR A 679 -3.40 21.47 8.73
N ILE A 680 -2.20 21.71 9.27
CA ILE A 680 -1.33 20.65 9.78
C ILE A 680 -2.03 19.92 10.93
N ARG A 681 -2.77 20.61 11.80
CA ARG A 681 -3.59 19.95 12.85
C ARG A 681 -4.64 19.02 12.25
N GLY A 682 -5.30 19.47 11.18
CA GLY A 682 -6.28 18.68 10.42
C GLY A 682 -5.69 17.46 9.68
N LEU A 683 -4.36 17.37 9.54
CA LEU A 683 -3.66 16.24 8.94
C LEU A 683 -3.17 15.19 9.93
N LEU A 684 -3.23 15.47 11.24
CA LEU A 684 -2.60 14.62 12.25
C LEU A 684 -3.63 13.93 13.12
N ALA A 685 -3.48 12.61 13.23
CA ALA A 685 -4.15 11.83 14.27
C ALA A 685 -3.35 11.94 15.58
N THR A 686 -3.98 11.71 16.74
CA THR A 686 -3.41 12.07 18.05
C THR A 686 -3.47 10.91 19.06
N TYR A 687 -2.52 10.84 20.01
CA TYR A 687 -2.38 9.85 21.09
C TYR A 687 -2.16 10.55 22.44
N ASP A 688 -2.03 9.80 23.53
CA ASP A 688 -1.63 10.32 24.84
C ASP A 688 -0.13 10.68 24.82
N PHE A 689 0.23 11.91 24.41
CA PHE A 689 1.64 12.35 24.25
C PHE A 689 1.95 13.74 24.85
N LEU A 690 1.02 14.41 25.51
CA LEU A 690 1.29 15.75 26.08
C LEU A 690 1.29 15.69 27.61
N ASP A 691 2.42 16.00 28.24
CA ASP A 691 2.49 16.13 29.71
C ASP A 691 2.65 17.60 30.10
N ILE A 692 1.54 18.23 30.50
CA ILE A 692 1.46 19.61 31.01
C ILE A 692 1.79 19.72 32.52
N GLY A 693 2.50 18.73 33.08
CA GLY A 693 2.81 18.67 34.52
C GLY A 693 1.76 17.92 35.35
N SER A 694 0.83 17.23 34.69
CA SER A 694 -0.22 16.39 35.31
C SER A 694 -0.21 14.94 34.80
N GLY A 695 0.79 14.55 34.02
CA GLY A 695 0.90 13.26 33.34
C GLY A 695 0.45 13.32 31.86
N PRO A 696 0.63 12.23 31.11
CA PRO A 696 0.21 12.15 29.71
C PRO A 696 -1.28 12.48 29.56
N THR A 697 -1.59 13.43 28.68
CA THR A 697 -2.94 13.89 28.40
C THR A 697 -3.37 13.37 27.04
N ASN A 698 -4.57 12.78 26.99
CA ASN A 698 -5.22 12.41 25.76
C ASN A 698 -5.74 13.65 25.03
N VAL A 699 -5.04 14.08 24.00
CA VAL A 699 -5.42 15.24 23.16
C VAL A 699 -6.71 15.01 22.37
N ASN A 700 -7.12 13.76 22.08
CA ASN A 700 -8.45 13.50 21.48
C ASN A 700 -9.60 13.86 22.43
N ASN A 701 -9.36 13.84 23.75
CA ASN A 701 -10.35 14.25 24.75
C ASN A 701 -10.50 15.77 24.86
N ASN A 702 -9.61 16.55 24.24
CA ASN A 702 -9.74 17.99 24.15
C ASN A 702 -10.43 18.38 22.81
N PRO A 703 -11.68 18.88 22.84
CA PRO A 703 -12.40 19.26 21.61
C PRO A 703 -11.71 20.36 20.79
N SER A 704 -10.79 21.12 21.39
CA SER A 704 -10.02 22.16 20.71
C SER A 704 -8.77 21.66 19.99
N GLU A 705 -8.34 20.43 20.26
CA GLU A 705 -7.07 19.87 19.76
C GLU A 705 -7.25 18.56 18.98
N ARG A 706 -8.43 17.94 19.04
CA ARG A 706 -8.74 16.70 18.31
C ARG A 706 -9.00 16.92 16.82
N ASN A 707 -8.68 15.91 16.00
CA ASN A 707 -8.93 15.93 14.57
C ASN A 707 -10.28 15.28 14.24
N ASN A 708 -11.27 16.11 13.89
CA ASN A 708 -12.61 15.64 13.55
C ASN A 708 -12.64 14.82 12.26
N LEU A 709 -11.78 15.09 11.27
CA LEU A 709 -11.71 14.32 10.02
C LEU A 709 -11.24 12.89 10.28
N ILE A 710 -10.29 12.67 11.20
CA ILE A 710 -9.85 11.31 11.54
C ILE A 710 -10.95 10.51 12.23
N LEU A 711 -11.74 11.17 13.09
CA LEU A 711 -12.91 10.53 13.72
C LEU A 711 -13.95 10.17 12.67
N ASP A 712 -14.18 11.08 11.73
CA ASP A 712 -15.06 10.88 10.59
C ASP A 712 -14.62 9.66 9.77
N LEU A 713 -13.38 9.62 9.27
CA LEU A 713 -12.84 8.50 8.50
C LEU A 713 -12.79 7.17 9.29
N ASN A 714 -12.79 7.20 10.62
CA ASN A 714 -12.81 6.03 11.51
C ASN A 714 -14.21 5.76 12.12
N ASN A 715 -15.29 6.36 11.60
CA ASN A 715 -16.67 6.15 12.07
C ASN A 715 -16.84 6.37 13.60
N GLY A 716 -16.12 7.32 14.17
CA GLY A 716 -16.17 7.63 15.59
C GLY A 716 -15.70 6.49 16.52
N TYR A 717 -14.87 5.56 16.05
CA TYR A 717 -14.40 4.38 16.82
C TYR A 717 -13.72 4.71 18.16
N ASP A 718 -13.15 5.92 18.30
CA ASP A 718 -12.62 6.42 19.58
C ASP A 718 -13.71 6.68 20.65
N LEU A 719 -14.96 6.84 20.22
CA LEU A 719 -16.13 7.08 21.07
C LEU A 719 -16.99 5.81 21.28
N TYR A 720 -16.95 4.87 20.33
CA TYR A 720 -17.79 3.66 20.35
C TYR A 720 -17.00 2.39 19.99
N PRO A 721 -16.70 1.50 20.95
CA PRO A 721 -15.83 0.34 20.73
C PRO A 721 -16.41 -0.76 19.83
N ASN A 722 -17.65 -0.62 19.34
CA ASN A 722 -18.34 -1.60 18.49
C ASN A 722 -18.75 -1.04 17.11
N ALA A 723 -18.28 0.15 16.73
CA ALA A 723 -18.48 0.66 15.37
C ALA A 723 -17.53 -0.06 14.41
N ASP A 724 -18.02 -0.52 13.24
CA ASP A 724 -17.16 -1.02 12.16
C ASP A 724 -16.58 0.21 11.43
N PRO A 725 -15.26 0.46 11.51
CA PRO A 725 -14.69 1.73 11.06
C PRO A 725 -14.27 1.75 9.58
N ASN A 726 -14.47 0.66 8.82
CA ASN A 726 -13.60 0.40 7.68
C ASN A 726 -14.31 0.29 6.32
N GLY A 727 -15.12 1.29 5.94
CA GLY A 727 -15.76 1.34 4.61
C GLY A 727 -14.78 1.31 3.42
N PHE A 728 -13.53 1.71 3.62
CA PHE A 728 -12.49 1.61 2.58
C PHE A 728 -11.90 0.20 2.43
N LEU A 729 -11.94 -0.66 3.46
CA LEU A 729 -11.49 -2.06 3.35
C LEU A 729 -12.39 -2.90 2.45
N ASP A 730 -13.65 -2.49 2.30
CA ASP A 730 -14.60 -3.12 1.38
C ASP A 730 -14.43 -2.60 -0.07
N SER A 731 -13.61 -1.57 -0.26
CA SER A 731 -13.49 -0.84 -1.53
C SER A 731 -12.17 -1.09 -2.28
N ALA A 732 -11.13 -1.62 -1.62
CA ALA A 732 -9.81 -1.88 -2.18
C ALA A 732 -9.07 -2.97 -1.38
N ILE A 733 -8.10 -3.66 -2.00
CA ILE A 733 -7.19 -4.56 -1.27
C ILE A 733 -6.16 -3.72 -0.52
N VAL A 734 -6.15 -3.82 0.80
CA VAL A 734 -5.30 -2.97 1.64
C VAL A 734 -4.08 -3.74 2.14
N TYR A 735 -2.90 -3.22 1.83
CA TYR A 735 -1.63 -3.71 2.34
C TYR A 735 -1.07 -2.70 3.32
N VAL A 736 -0.78 -3.13 4.53
CA VAL A 736 -0.17 -2.27 5.56
C VAL A 736 1.25 -2.72 5.79
N LEU A 737 2.21 -1.92 5.33
CA LEU A 737 3.62 -2.15 5.51
C LEU A 737 4.09 -1.34 6.73
N PHE A 738 4.58 -2.02 7.76
CA PHE A 738 4.90 -1.40 9.05
C PHE A 738 6.21 -1.91 9.66
N GLY A 739 6.84 -1.09 10.50
CA GLY A 739 8.07 -1.46 11.21
C GLY A 739 7.79 -2.34 12.44
N ASN A 740 8.68 -3.29 12.73
CA ASN A 740 8.62 -4.17 13.91
C ASN A 740 8.99 -3.50 15.24
N GLY A 741 9.38 -2.22 15.22
CA GLY A 741 9.74 -1.44 16.39
C GLY A 741 8.58 -1.32 17.39
N GLN A 742 8.81 -1.75 18.62
CA GLN A 742 7.83 -1.66 19.72
C GLN A 742 7.94 -0.25 20.34
N ASN A 743 7.07 0.66 19.92
CA ASN A 743 6.80 1.99 20.51
C ASN A 743 7.80 3.11 20.17
N THR A 744 7.26 4.22 19.62
CA THR A 744 7.97 5.46 19.28
C THR A 744 7.32 6.70 19.94
N PHE A 745 6.86 6.54 21.18
CA PHE A 745 6.24 7.63 21.92
C PHE A 745 7.32 8.63 22.37
N ASP A 746 7.52 9.67 21.57
CA ASP A 746 8.07 10.92 22.04
C ASP A 746 6.90 11.73 22.62
N TYR A 747 6.99 12.15 23.88
CA TYR A 747 6.02 13.06 24.48
C TYR A 747 6.71 14.36 24.85
N VAL A 748 5.98 15.46 24.71
CA VAL A 748 6.53 16.81 24.89
C VAL A 748 6.05 17.35 26.23
N GLN A 749 6.97 17.93 27.00
CA GLN A 749 6.67 18.63 28.24
C GLN A 749 6.79 20.14 28.05
N GLU A 750 5.74 20.87 28.43
CA GLU A 750 5.72 22.33 28.48
C GLU A 750 6.50 22.86 29.70
N ARG A 751 7.31 23.90 29.50
CA ARG A 751 8.21 24.46 30.53
C ARG A 751 8.31 25.98 30.42
N THR A 752 8.57 26.62 31.55
CA THR A 752 8.78 28.08 31.67
C THR A 752 10.00 28.45 32.51
N ASP A 753 10.73 27.43 32.99
CA ASP A 753 11.80 27.56 33.97
C ASP A 753 13.16 27.99 33.37
N GLY A 754 13.22 28.24 32.06
CA GLY A 754 14.40 28.72 31.32
C GLY A 754 15.62 27.81 31.48
N GLU A 755 15.86 26.91 30.52
CA GLU A 755 17.06 26.05 30.52
C GLU A 755 17.97 26.31 29.32
N PHE A 756 19.28 26.08 29.52
CA PHE A 756 20.24 26.04 28.43
C PHE A 756 19.97 24.77 27.62
N ASN A 757 19.79 24.89 26.30
CA ASN A 757 19.34 23.82 25.38
C ASN A 757 17.83 23.55 25.33
N ALA A 758 17.00 24.39 25.95
CA ALA A 758 15.55 24.41 25.72
C ALA A 758 15.21 24.64 24.25
N ILE A 759 14.20 23.95 23.72
CA ILE A 759 13.78 24.11 22.33
C ILE A 759 12.74 25.19 22.24
N GLN A 760 13.07 26.16 21.37
CA GLN A 760 12.40 27.44 21.31
C GLN A 760 11.17 27.37 20.44
N SER A 761 10.18 28.16 20.87
CA SER A 761 9.00 28.50 20.09
C SER A 761 9.37 28.96 18.68
N PHE A 762 8.46 28.73 17.74
CA PHE A 762 8.50 29.21 16.36
C PHE A 762 8.75 30.72 16.21
N THR A 763 8.67 31.48 17.30
CA THR A 763 9.03 32.88 17.33
C THR A 763 10.54 33.14 17.31
N ASP A 764 11.37 32.16 17.69
CA ASP A 764 12.83 32.21 17.64
C ASP A 764 13.38 31.12 16.70
N TRP A 765 14.02 31.59 15.64
CA TRP A 765 14.46 30.77 14.54
C TRP A 765 15.92 30.31 14.70
N THR A 766 16.62 30.82 15.71
CA THR A 766 18.03 30.55 16.04
C THR A 766 18.15 29.94 17.41
N ARG A 767 18.69 28.72 17.52
CA ARG A 767 18.87 28.06 18.82
C ARG A 767 19.67 28.93 19.80
N SER A 768 19.02 29.44 20.84
CA SER A 768 19.65 30.20 21.92
C SER A 768 19.08 29.83 23.30
N SER A 769 19.61 30.42 24.38
CA SER A 769 19.10 30.15 25.74
C SER A 769 17.70 30.74 25.93
N VAL A 770 16.76 29.96 26.44
CA VAL A 770 15.41 30.46 26.73
C VAL A 770 15.44 31.33 27.98
N LEU A 771 14.92 32.56 27.87
CA LEU A 771 14.78 33.45 29.01
C LEU A 771 13.81 32.86 30.04
N PRO A 772 14.09 32.97 31.36
CA PRO A 772 13.14 32.55 32.38
C PRO A 772 11.77 33.22 32.21
N GLY A 773 10.69 32.43 32.28
CA GLY A 773 9.32 32.88 32.04
C GLY A 773 8.85 32.83 30.59
N THR A 774 9.75 32.56 29.64
CA THR A 774 9.37 32.24 28.26
C THR A 774 8.92 30.78 28.16
N LEU A 775 7.79 30.56 27.51
CA LEU A 775 7.24 29.22 27.23
C LEU A 775 8.15 28.45 26.25
N TRP A 776 8.51 27.22 26.60
CA TRP A 776 9.34 26.34 25.77
C TRP A 776 8.97 24.87 26.00
N TYR A 777 9.47 23.98 25.14
CA TYR A 777 9.06 22.58 25.11
C TYR A 777 10.26 21.62 25.13
N LYS A 778 10.12 20.52 25.87
CA LYS A 778 11.16 19.50 26.05
C LYS A 778 10.64 18.12 25.63
N ASP A 779 11.38 17.42 24.78
CA ASP A 779 11.11 16.01 24.53
C ASP A 779 11.50 15.14 25.73
N MET A 780 10.59 14.25 26.08
CA MET A 780 10.74 13.26 27.12
C MET A 780 10.83 11.89 26.47
N ILE A 781 12.03 11.32 26.46
CA ILE A 781 12.31 9.99 25.91
C ILE A 781 11.93 8.97 26.98
N ASN A 782 11.04 8.03 26.66
CA ASN A 782 10.87 6.84 27.49
C ASN A 782 12.06 5.91 27.20
N SER A 783 12.79 5.52 28.25
CA SER A 783 14.10 4.87 28.23
C SER A 783 14.37 3.88 27.08
N ASP A 784 15.60 3.97 26.55
CA ASP A 784 16.35 3.02 25.71
C ASP A 784 16.08 2.94 24.20
N ASN A 785 15.13 3.67 23.62
CA ASN A 785 15.03 3.83 22.17
C ASN A 785 14.62 5.25 21.80
N ASN A 786 15.50 5.98 21.12
CA ASN A 786 15.12 7.23 20.46
C ASN A 786 14.10 6.89 19.37
N GLY A 787 12.83 7.24 19.57
CA GLY A 787 11.82 7.12 18.53
C GLY A 787 12.22 7.94 17.32
N ASP A 788 12.29 7.34 16.14
CA ASP A 788 12.60 8.08 14.91
C ASP A 788 11.34 8.74 14.28
N GLY A 789 10.16 8.47 14.83
CA GLY A 789 8.88 8.94 14.29
C GLY A 789 8.17 7.94 13.39
N THR A 790 8.62 6.67 13.28
CA THR A 790 7.79 5.62 12.66
C THR A 790 6.43 5.59 13.34
N VAL A 791 5.38 5.54 12.53
CA VAL A 791 4.02 5.27 13.00
C VAL A 791 4.06 4.07 13.95
N PRO A 792 3.55 4.20 15.20
CA PRO A 792 3.61 3.11 16.17
C PRO A 792 3.00 1.83 15.60
N LEU A 793 3.53 0.67 15.96
CA LEU A 793 2.92 -0.63 15.65
C LEU A 793 1.40 -0.59 15.91
N GLN A 794 0.98 -0.05 17.06
CA GLN A 794 -0.42 0.09 17.45
C GLN A 794 -1.26 0.96 16.50
N SER A 795 -0.64 1.91 15.80
CA SER A 795 -1.31 2.74 14.79
C SER A 795 -1.42 2.02 13.47
N SER A 796 -0.37 1.30 13.05
CA SER A 796 -0.39 0.61 11.76
C SER A 796 -1.25 -0.65 11.80
N ILE A 797 -1.19 -1.47 12.87
CA ILE A 797 -1.95 -2.73 12.93
C ILE A 797 -3.21 -2.66 13.80
N GLY A 798 -3.32 -1.71 14.73
CA GLY A 798 -4.29 -1.81 15.82
C GLY A 798 -5.77 -1.86 15.40
N GLN A 799 -6.14 -1.21 14.29
CA GLN A 799 -7.52 -1.31 13.77
C GLN A 799 -7.70 -2.43 12.72
N PHE A 800 -6.61 -3.03 12.24
CA PHE A 800 -6.63 -4.11 11.27
C PHE A 800 -6.29 -5.47 11.91
N LEU A 801 -5.98 -5.49 13.21
CA LEU A 801 -5.53 -6.68 13.90
C LEU A 801 -6.68 -7.70 13.97
N GLY A 802 -6.51 -8.81 13.26
CA GLY A 802 -7.54 -9.86 13.15
C GLY A 802 -8.59 -9.59 12.07
N ASP A 803 -8.49 -8.50 11.32
CA ASP A 803 -9.33 -8.24 10.14
C ASP A 803 -8.68 -8.90 8.92
N SER A 804 -9.34 -9.93 8.37
CA SER A 804 -8.84 -10.67 7.20
C SER A 804 -8.90 -9.88 5.90
N ARG A 805 -9.59 -8.72 5.86
CA ARG A 805 -9.66 -7.85 4.68
C ARG A 805 -8.38 -7.05 4.45
N ALA A 806 -7.54 -6.89 5.47
CA ALA A 806 -6.25 -6.18 5.39
C ALA A 806 -5.06 -7.15 5.49
N ILE A 807 -4.04 -6.94 4.65
CA ILE A 807 -2.82 -7.74 4.64
C ILE A 807 -1.72 -6.98 5.37
N LEU A 808 -1.28 -7.52 6.51
CA LEU A 808 -0.31 -6.89 7.41
C LEU A 808 1.10 -7.43 7.15
N LEU A 809 2.02 -6.56 6.75
CA LEU A 809 3.39 -6.91 6.35
C LEU A 809 4.44 -6.20 7.22
N PRO A 810 5.01 -6.91 8.23
CA PRO A 810 6.04 -6.35 9.12
C PRO A 810 7.44 -6.30 8.50
N PHE A 811 8.23 -5.27 8.83
CA PHE A 811 9.63 -5.11 8.40
C PHE A 811 10.57 -4.71 9.55
N GLY A 812 11.83 -5.14 9.46
CA GLY A 812 12.89 -4.81 10.42
C GLY A 812 13.67 -3.54 10.07
N VAL A 813 13.00 -2.39 10.01
CA VAL A 813 13.64 -1.10 9.69
C VAL A 813 13.86 -0.24 10.92
N SER A 814 14.89 0.61 10.87
CA SER A 814 15.33 1.46 12.00
C SER A 814 14.80 2.89 11.96
N ASN A 815 14.16 3.35 10.87
CA ASN A 815 13.50 4.67 10.82
C ASN A 815 12.36 4.84 9.80
N HIS A 816 11.51 5.87 10.02
CA HIS A 816 10.32 6.21 9.23
C HIS A 816 10.61 6.48 7.75
N THR A 817 11.64 7.27 7.45
CA THR A 817 12.05 7.61 6.08
C THR A 817 12.71 6.43 5.37
N GLY A 818 13.41 5.55 6.10
CA GLY A 818 13.97 4.31 5.57
C GLY A 818 12.93 3.29 5.15
N MET A 819 11.65 3.43 5.56
CA MET A 819 10.59 2.52 5.11
C MET A 819 10.48 2.50 3.58
N VAL A 820 10.44 3.64 2.90
CA VAL A 820 10.27 3.68 1.44
C VAL A 820 11.56 3.40 0.64
N GLN A 821 12.73 3.43 1.29
CA GLN A 821 14.05 3.29 0.63
C GLN A 821 14.68 1.91 0.77
N THR A 822 14.17 1.05 1.64
CA THR A 822 14.82 -0.24 1.92
C THR A 822 14.45 -1.30 0.90
N ILE A 823 15.42 -2.17 0.57
CA ILE A 823 15.19 -3.32 -0.33
C ILE A 823 13.95 -4.12 0.08
N PRO A 824 13.74 -4.53 1.35
CA PRO A 824 12.59 -5.34 1.71
C PRO A 824 11.25 -4.68 1.39
N VAL A 825 11.10 -3.38 1.66
CA VAL A 825 9.84 -2.69 1.38
C VAL A 825 9.64 -2.49 -0.12
N GLN A 826 10.69 -2.08 -0.85
CA GLN A 826 10.62 -1.91 -2.29
C GLN A 826 10.34 -3.24 -3.02
N SER A 827 10.99 -4.32 -2.61
CA SER A 827 10.70 -5.69 -3.05
C SER A 827 9.24 -6.06 -2.80
N THR A 828 8.73 -5.83 -1.59
CA THR A 828 7.32 -6.11 -1.29
C THR A 828 6.37 -5.28 -2.13
N VAL A 829 6.66 -4.01 -2.40
CA VAL A 829 5.85 -3.20 -3.32
C VAL A 829 5.81 -3.84 -4.71
N LEU A 830 6.96 -4.25 -5.25
CA LEU A 830 7.03 -4.94 -6.55
C LEU A 830 6.32 -6.30 -6.53
N ASP A 831 6.39 -7.04 -5.42
CA ASP A 831 5.69 -8.31 -5.23
C ASP A 831 4.16 -8.11 -5.22
N ILE A 832 3.66 -7.07 -4.53
CA ILE A 832 2.23 -6.70 -4.50
C ILE A 832 1.76 -6.31 -5.91
N LEU A 833 2.58 -5.56 -6.65
CA LEU A 833 2.34 -5.21 -8.05
C LEU A 833 2.54 -6.40 -9.00
N ASN A 834 3.06 -7.54 -8.51
CA ASN A 834 3.37 -8.76 -9.26
C ASN A 834 4.27 -8.51 -10.49
N ILE A 835 5.27 -7.65 -10.29
CA ILE A 835 6.30 -7.37 -11.29
C ILE A 835 7.44 -8.37 -11.10
N ASN A 836 7.93 -8.94 -12.20
CA ASN A 836 9.18 -9.69 -12.16
C ASN A 836 10.36 -8.70 -12.09
N TYR A 837 11.20 -8.81 -11.05
CA TYR A 837 12.37 -7.95 -10.89
C TYR A 837 13.61 -8.75 -10.47
N ASP A 838 14.78 -8.22 -10.82
CA ASP A 838 16.05 -8.64 -10.23
C ASP A 838 16.31 -7.74 -9.01
N GLN A 839 16.61 -8.32 -7.85
CA GLN A 839 16.96 -7.53 -6.66
C GLN A 839 18.14 -6.58 -6.90
N SER A 840 19.02 -6.88 -7.86
CA SER A 840 20.14 -6.01 -8.24
C SER A 840 19.71 -4.71 -8.91
N THR A 841 18.48 -4.62 -9.44
CA THR A 841 17.93 -3.40 -10.07
C THR A 841 17.17 -2.51 -9.09
N ILE A 842 16.98 -2.95 -7.84
CA ILE A 842 16.38 -2.12 -6.80
C ILE A 842 17.33 -0.98 -6.45
N SER A 843 16.85 0.26 -6.57
CA SER A 843 17.60 1.44 -6.14
C SER A 843 17.78 1.39 -4.64
N THR A 844 19.03 1.50 -4.20
CA THR A 844 19.37 1.55 -2.78
C THR A 844 20.28 2.73 -2.50
N GLY A 845 19.81 3.61 -1.61
CA GLY A 845 20.59 4.72 -1.09
C GLY A 845 20.35 6.01 -1.84
N SER A 846 19.84 7.01 -1.13
CA SER A 846 19.97 8.45 -1.43
C SER A 846 19.23 9.38 -0.46
N GLY A 847 18.59 8.87 0.60
CA GLY A 847 18.09 9.72 1.69
C GLY A 847 19.24 10.55 2.25
N ALA A 848 19.18 11.87 2.09
CA ALA A 848 20.23 12.73 2.58
C ALA A 848 20.29 12.60 4.11
N ASP A 849 21.38 12.04 4.64
CA ASP A 849 21.72 12.26 6.04
C ASP A 849 21.96 13.76 6.15
N PHE A 850 20.98 14.49 6.68
CA PHE A 850 21.02 15.95 6.86
C PHE A 850 21.97 16.36 7.98
N GLY A 851 23.17 15.79 7.94
CA GLY A 851 24.22 16.02 8.92
C GLY A 851 24.88 17.38 8.76
N ASN A 852 24.56 18.19 7.74
CA ASN A 852 25.04 19.56 7.59
C ASN A 852 24.11 20.40 6.69
N VAL A 853 23.37 21.35 7.27
CA VAL A 853 22.43 22.20 6.54
C VAL A 853 22.70 23.67 6.83
N LEU A 854 22.72 24.53 5.80
CA LEU A 854 22.85 25.99 5.89
C LEU A 854 21.66 26.67 5.20
N SER A 855 20.91 27.52 5.91
CA SER A 855 19.87 28.39 5.36
C SER A 855 20.33 29.83 5.38
N ILE A 856 19.91 30.58 4.36
CA ILE A 856 19.85 32.03 4.42
C ILE A 856 18.48 32.54 3.97
N ILE A 857 18.00 33.58 4.65
CA ILE A 857 16.93 34.47 4.21
C ILE A 857 17.53 35.87 4.29
N SER A 858 17.60 36.62 3.20
CA SER A 858 18.14 37.98 3.25
C SER A 858 17.41 38.95 2.35
N ASP A 859 16.78 39.97 2.93
CA ASP A 859 15.95 40.89 2.17
C ASP A 859 15.97 42.28 2.82
N PRO A 860 16.26 43.39 2.11
CA PRO A 860 16.65 43.55 0.72
C PRO A 860 18.18 43.70 0.53
N VAL A 861 19.00 43.28 1.49
CA VAL A 861 20.47 43.44 1.39
C VAL A 861 21.10 42.41 0.45
N GLU A 862 22.24 42.75 -0.17
CA GLU A 862 23.06 41.71 -0.79
C GLU A 862 23.76 40.91 0.32
N SER A 863 23.76 39.59 0.22
CA SER A 863 24.38 38.70 1.20
C SER A 863 25.39 37.77 0.54
N VAL A 864 26.56 37.63 1.17
CA VAL A 864 27.60 36.67 0.76
C VAL A 864 27.94 35.81 1.96
N ILE A 865 27.75 34.50 1.83
CA ILE A 865 28.19 33.53 2.83
C ILE A 865 29.48 32.86 2.36
N THR A 866 30.44 32.76 3.28
CA THR A 866 31.69 32.03 3.07
C THR A 866 31.92 31.07 4.23
N ASP A 867 32.28 29.81 3.96
CA ASP A 867 32.60 28.84 5.01
C ASP A 867 34.03 29.00 5.56
N GLY A 868 34.39 28.19 6.55
CA GLY A 868 35.73 28.17 7.16
C GLY A 868 36.88 27.77 6.21
N LEU A 869 36.58 27.32 4.98
CA LEU A 869 37.56 27.02 3.92
C LEU A 869 37.61 28.11 2.85
N GLY A 870 36.83 29.18 2.96
CA GLY A 870 36.79 30.27 1.98
C GLY A 870 35.85 30.00 0.79
N ARG A 871 35.04 28.94 0.82
CA ARG A 871 34.11 28.60 -0.27
C ARG A 871 32.84 29.43 -0.16
N ARG A 872 32.36 29.99 -1.27
CA ARG A 872 31.16 30.84 -1.31
C ARG A 872 29.88 30.06 -1.53
N VAL A 873 28.82 30.55 -0.89
CA VAL A 873 27.47 29.98 -0.96
C VAL A 873 26.42 31.10 -1.05
N GLY A 874 25.46 30.94 -1.95
CA GLY A 874 24.22 31.74 -1.97
C GLY A 874 23.83 32.25 -3.35
N TYR A 875 23.10 33.36 -3.36
CA TYR A 875 22.71 34.08 -4.56
C TYR A 875 23.01 35.56 -4.38
N THR A 876 23.55 36.22 -5.42
CA THR A 876 23.60 37.70 -5.46
C THR A 876 22.98 38.23 -6.76
N ASN A 877 22.36 39.41 -6.71
CA ASN A 877 21.84 40.06 -7.92
C ASN A 877 22.94 40.41 -8.93
N SER A 878 24.18 40.56 -8.48
CA SER A 878 25.32 40.92 -9.34
C SER A 878 26.02 39.71 -9.98
N THR A 879 25.94 38.51 -9.38
CA THR A 879 26.66 37.31 -9.85
C THR A 879 25.79 36.06 -10.09
N GLY A 880 24.50 36.10 -9.75
CA GLY A 880 23.60 34.94 -9.83
C GLY A 880 23.86 33.88 -8.76
N LYS A 881 23.39 32.65 -9.00
CA LYS A 881 23.58 31.47 -8.13
C LYS A 881 25.07 31.15 -7.98
N LEU A 882 25.54 31.04 -6.73
CA LEU A 882 26.90 30.67 -6.34
C LEU A 882 26.87 29.44 -5.43
N THR A 883 27.43 28.32 -5.90
CA THR A 883 27.66 27.11 -5.09
C THR A 883 29.08 26.61 -5.35
N GLU A 884 29.99 26.84 -4.41
CA GLU A 884 31.37 26.33 -4.46
C GLU A 884 31.57 25.13 -3.52
N ILE A 885 30.53 24.69 -2.81
CA ILE A 885 30.56 23.50 -1.94
C ILE A 885 30.26 22.24 -2.76
N PRO A 886 31.17 21.24 -2.82
CA PRO A 886 30.94 19.98 -3.52
C PRO A 886 29.74 19.21 -2.96
N ASN A 887 28.98 18.57 -3.86
CA ASN A 887 27.81 17.74 -3.53
C ASN A 887 26.71 18.49 -2.76
N SER A 888 26.64 19.82 -2.91
CA SER A 888 25.59 20.63 -2.29
C SER A 888 24.57 21.13 -3.29
N LEU A 889 23.30 21.17 -2.86
CA LEU A 889 22.18 21.68 -3.64
C LEU A 889 21.76 23.04 -3.09
N TRP A 890 21.83 24.09 -3.93
CA TRP A 890 21.19 25.37 -3.65
C TRP A 890 19.79 25.45 -4.26
N ILE A 891 18.79 25.59 -3.39
CA ILE A 891 17.39 25.91 -3.73
C ILE A 891 17.10 27.28 -3.14
N GLY A 892 16.90 28.29 -3.99
CA GLY A 892 16.81 29.67 -3.53
C GLY A 892 16.74 30.75 -4.60
N ASN A 893 16.09 31.88 -4.30
CA ASN A 893 15.71 32.92 -5.26
C ASN A 893 16.58 34.19 -5.22
N THR A 894 16.20 35.20 -6.01
CA THR A 894 16.96 36.45 -6.17
C THR A 894 16.92 37.39 -4.97
N GLU A 895 16.00 37.14 -4.04
CA GLU A 895 15.85 37.85 -2.77
C GLU A 895 16.68 37.16 -1.67
N GLY A 896 17.81 36.54 -2.03
CA GLY A 896 18.79 35.97 -1.09
C GLY A 896 18.25 34.89 -0.15
N MET A 897 17.20 34.19 -0.56
CA MET A 897 16.67 33.04 0.16
C MET A 897 17.26 31.78 -0.42
N GLY A 898 17.79 30.88 0.40
CA GLY A 898 18.05 29.53 -0.06
C GLY A 898 18.70 28.60 0.95
N TYR A 899 18.81 27.35 0.54
CA TYR A 899 19.22 26.22 1.36
C TYR A 899 20.44 25.56 0.75
N VAL A 900 21.38 25.12 1.59
CA VAL A 900 22.55 24.32 1.19
C VAL A 900 22.64 23.11 2.08
N PHE A 901 22.80 21.97 1.44
CA PHE A 901 22.94 20.65 2.07
C PHE A 901 24.36 20.13 1.81
N GLY A 902 25.07 19.71 2.84
CA GLY A 902 26.47 19.25 2.76
C GLY A 902 27.39 19.95 3.76
N SER A 903 28.59 19.39 4.00
CA SER A 903 29.48 19.85 5.08
C SER A 903 29.87 21.33 4.93
N VAL A 904 29.52 22.13 5.96
CA VAL A 904 29.86 23.56 6.06
C VAL A 904 30.85 23.78 7.22
N PRO A 905 32.17 23.84 6.92
CA PRO A 905 33.20 24.13 7.91
C PRO A 905 32.98 25.47 8.61
N GLU A 906 33.21 25.51 9.92
CA GLU A 906 33.12 26.71 10.73
C GLU A 906 34.47 27.47 10.83
N PRO A 907 34.46 28.78 11.09
CA PRO A 907 33.30 29.66 11.24
C PRO A 907 32.69 30.03 9.87
N ILE A 908 31.37 30.22 9.85
CA ILE A 908 30.65 30.72 8.68
C ILE A 908 30.69 32.25 8.73
N THR A 909 31.12 32.88 7.66
CA THR A 909 31.16 34.34 7.52
C THR A 909 29.96 34.81 6.71
N LEU A 910 29.16 35.71 7.28
CA LEU A 910 28.06 36.41 6.60
C LEU A 910 28.47 37.86 6.35
N GLN A 911 28.54 38.27 5.09
CA GLN A 911 28.74 39.67 4.71
C GLN A 911 27.47 40.23 4.09
N LEU A 912 27.03 41.39 4.57
CA LEU A 912 25.86 42.10 4.04
C LEU A 912 26.28 43.44 3.43
N THR A 913 25.72 43.76 2.27
CA THR A 913 25.85 45.07 1.63
C THR A 913 24.49 45.75 1.58
N GLY A 914 24.41 46.96 2.13
CA GLY A 914 23.17 47.75 2.21
C GLY A 914 22.67 48.20 0.85
N LEU A 915 21.35 48.15 0.65
CA LEU A 915 20.69 48.77 -0.50
C LEU A 915 20.03 50.12 -0.15
N GLY A 916 20.14 50.58 1.10
CA GLY A 916 19.54 51.85 1.54
C GLY A 916 18.10 51.72 2.04
N GLU A 917 17.73 50.54 2.53
CA GLU A 917 16.39 50.20 3.04
C GLU A 917 16.49 49.45 4.38
N GLU A 918 15.34 49.23 5.02
CA GLU A 918 15.25 48.33 6.16
C GLU A 918 15.44 46.88 5.69
N TYR A 919 16.28 46.14 6.40
CA TYR A 919 16.67 44.78 6.10
C TYR A 919 16.31 43.80 7.21
N TYR A 920 16.13 42.56 6.81
CA TYR A 920 16.03 41.38 7.64
C TYR A 920 16.92 40.29 7.04
N VAL A 921 17.87 39.79 7.82
CA VAL A 921 18.69 38.65 7.46
C VAL A 921 18.61 37.60 8.53
N MET A 922 18.45 36.36 8.10
CA MET A 922 18.58 35.20 8.92
C MET A 922 19.59 34.25 8.27
N VAL A 923 20.56 33.78 9.04
CA VAL A 923 21.41 32.65 8.65
C VAL A 923 21.36 31.61 9.76
N SER A 924 21.13 30.35 9.41
CA SER A 924 21.15 29.25 10.38
C SER A 924 21.87 28.06 9.79
N ALA A 925 22.68 27.39 10.59
CA ALA A 925 23.30 26.14 10.22
C ALA A 925 23.18 25.08 11.33
N GLU A 926 23.15 23.82 10.92
CA GLU A 926 23.03 22.65 11.78
C GLU A 926 23.93 21.53 11.24
N ASP A 927 24.65 20.86 12.13
CA ASP A 927 25.41 19.63 11.91
C ASP A 927 24.89 18.56 12.88
N SER A 928 25.18 17.28 12.60
CA SER A 928 24.89 16.09 13.41
C SER A 928 24.94 16.28 14.94
N ASN A 929 25.82 17.14 15.46
CA ASN A 929 25.96 17.43 16.89
C ASN A 929 26.11 18.91 17.24
N LYS A 930 25.76 19.83 16.33
CA LYS A 930 25.85 21.28 16.61
C LYS A 930 24.78 22.07 15.87
N ALA A 931 24.35 23.20 16.44
CA ALA A 931 23.47 24.13 15.75
C ALA A 931 23.82 25.58 16.12
N GLY A 932 23.51 26.52 15.23
CA GLY A 932 23.78 27.94 15.45
C GLY A 932 23.27 28.82 14.31
N GLY A 933 23.33 30.13 14.52
CA GLY A 933 22.86 31.08 13.52
C GLY A 933 22.80 32.51 14.04
N VAL A 934 22.28 33.40 13.20
CA VAL A 934 22.06 34.81 13.51
C VAL A 934 20.78 35.30 12.85
N VAL A 935 20.04 36.16 13.55
CA VAL A 935 18.96 36.99 13.01
C VAL A 935 19.40 38.44 13.14
N LEU A 936 19.32 39.19 12.05
CA LEU A 936 19.72 40.58 11.95
C LEU A 936 18.57 41.37 11.33
N GLU A 937 18.23 42.51 11.91
CA GLU A 937 17.26 43.43 11.32
C GLU A 937 17.68 44.88 11.60
N GLY A 938 17.29 45.81 10.72
CA GLY A 938 17.57 47.23 10.89
C GLY A 938 17.70 47.96 9.55
N PHE A 939 18.25 49.17 9.55
CA PHE A 939 18.52 49.92 8.32
C PHE A 939 20.00 49.81 7.95
N LEU A 940 20.32 49.53 6.67
CA LEU A 940 21.69 49.54 6.16
C LEU A 940 21.78 50.44 4.93
N ALA A 941 22.52 51.55 5.08
CA ALA A 941 22.71 52.54 4.02
C ALA A 941 23.28 51.91 2.74
N SER A 942 22.91 52.45 1.57
CA SER A 942 23.35 51.93 0.29
C SER A 942 24.88 51.86 0.20
N GLY A 943 25.43 50.68 -0.12
CA GLY A 943 26.87 50.41 -0.22
C GLY A 943 27.61 50.20 1.11
N ALA A 944 26.93 50.33 2.27
CA ALA A 944 27.53 50.02 3.56
C ALA A 944 27.68 48.51 3.74
N ILE A 945 28.82 48.06 4.27
CA ILE A 945 29.13 46.63 4.45
C ILE A 945 29.21 46.30 5.94
N ILE A 946 28.55 45.22 6.36
CA ILE A 946 28.69 44.62 7.69
C ILE A 946 29.07 43.13 7.56
N THR A 947 29.86 42.61 8.49
CA THR A 947 30.34 41.22 8.47
C THR A 947 30.15 40.58 9.83
N TYR A 948 29.57 39.38 9.85
CA TYR A 948 29.29 38.58 11.02
C TYR A 948 29.97 37.22 10.92
N LEU A 949 30.51 36.75 12.04
CA LEU A 949 31.03 35.40 12.18
C LEU A 949 29.99 34.56 12.92
N ILE A 950 29.68 33.39 12.36
CA ILE A 950 28.71 32.44 12.89
C ILE A 950 29.48 31.16 13.22
N THR A 951 29.33 30.70 14.45
CA THR A 951 29.91 29.43 14.96
C THR A 951 28.78 28.61 15.58
N LEU A 952 28.75 27.31 15.30
CA LEU A 952 27.76 26.39 15.85
C LEU A 952 28.14 26.00 17.28
N GLN A 953 27.14 25.76 18.11
CA GLN A 953 27.33 25.34 19.50
C GLN A 953 26.92 23.85 19.67
N PRO A 954 27.58 23.09 20.57
CA PRO A 954 27.18 21.71 20.87
C PRO A 954 25.73 21.59 21.35
N LEU A 955 25.04 20.48 21.02
CA LEU A 955 23.61 20.30 21.33
C LEU A 955 23.29 20.00 22.81
N SER A 956 24.27 19.68 23.70
CA SER A 956 24.02 19.33 25.11
C SER A 956 25.12 19.79 26.09
N VAL A 957 24.73 20.48 27.16
CA VAL A 957 25.58 20.77 28.34
C VAL A 957 24.69 20.75 29.60
N GLU A 958 25.05 19.98 30.64
CA GLU A 958 24.29 19.85 31.90
C GLU A 958 24.42 21.06 32.84
N LYS A 959 23.33 21.38 33.57
CA LYS A 959 23.12 22.59 34.42
C LYS A 959 23.75 22.45 35.82
N LEU A 960 24.28 23.56 36.37
CA LEU A 960 24.74 23.66 37.78
C LEU A 960 23.60 24.04 38.74
N GLU A 961 23.52 23.39 39.91
CA GLU A 961 22.51 23.65 40.96
C GLU A 961 22.59 25.10 41.50
N SER A 962 21.46 25.83 41.55
CA SER A 962 21.40 27.18 42.16
C SER A 962 21.16 27.12 43.67
N LEU A 963 21.93 27.92 44.44
CA LEU A 963 21.85 27.96 45.91
C LEU A 963 21.00 29.13 46.42
N ASN A 964 20.12 28.86 47.39
CA ASN A 964 19.25 29.85 48.04
C ASN A 964 19.80 30.22 49.43
N PRO A 965 20.04 31.52 49.74
CA PRO A 965 20.54 31.97 51.05
C PRO A 965 19.57 31.76 52.22
N ASP A 966 18.36 31.25 52.00
CA ASP A 966 17.32 31.09 53.04
C ASP A 966 17.28 29.69 53.65
N ASN A 967 18.03 28.76 53.06
CA ASN A 967 18.19 27.40 53.57
C ASN A 967 19.68 27.06 53.74
N PHE A 968 19.99 26.16 54.66
CA PHE A 968 21.29 25.50 54.65
C PHE A 968 21.34 24.56 53.44
N THR A 969 22.27 24.78 52.52
CA THR A 969 22.44 23.90 51.34
C THR A 969 23.91 23.79 50.97
N LEU A 970 24.37 22.58 50.68
CA LEU A 970 25.71 22.31 50.14
C LEU A 970 25.57 21.82 48.69
N ALA A 971 26.06 22.60 47.71
CA ALA A 971 26.02 22.23 46.30
C ALA A 971 27.03 21.11 45.97
N GLN A 972 26.78 20.38 44.88
CA GLN A 972 27.79 19.50 44.31
C GLN A 972 29.00 20.32 43.84
N ASN A 973 30.22 19.88 44.16
CA ASN A 973 31.43 20.57 43.71
C ASN A 973 31.51 20.56 42.17
N TYR A 974 31.99 21.64 41.56
CA TYR A 974 32.16 21.73 40.11
C TYR A 974 33.55 22.25 39.70
N PRO A 975 34.22 21.58 38.75
CA PRO A 975 33.83 20.31 38.11
C PRO A 975 33.81 19.12 39.09
N ASN A 976 33.14 18.01 38.74
CA ASN A 976 33.22 16.72 39.42
C ASN A 976 32.91 15.56 38.43
N PRO A 977 33.87 14.68 38.08
CA PRO A 977 35.23 14.61 38.60
C PRO A 977 36.06 15.87 38.29
N PHE A 978 37.10 16.14 39.09
CA PHE A 978 37.92 17.35 38.95
C PHE A 978 39.42 17.08 38.94
N ASN A 979 40.21 18.01 38.38
CA ASN A 979 41.67 17.91 38.29
C ASN A 979 42.35 19.30 38.28
N PRO A 980 43.23 19.63 39.25
CA PRO A 980 43.17 19.24 40.66
C PRO A 980 42.27 20.19 41.48
N THR A 981 41.64 21.19 40.84
CA THR A 981 40.84 22.22 41.51
C THR A 981 39.35 22.05 41.25
N THR A 982 38.53 22.31 42.27
CA THR A 982 37.07 22.36 42.16
C THR A 982 36.50 23.45 43.05
N THR A 983 35.31 23.92 42.72
CA THR A 983 34.59 24.95 43.49
C THR A 983 33.47 24.29 44.25
N ILE A 984 33.40 24.53 45.57
CA ILE A 984 32.30 24.08 46.44
C ILE A 984 31.51 25.31 46.86
N GLN A 985 30.22 25.33 46.54
CA GLN A 985 29.32 26.40 46.98
C GLN A 985 28.36 25.91 48.07
N TYR A 986 27.99 26.80 48.98
CA TYR A 986 27.02 26.51 50.03
C TYR A 986 26.28 27.76 50.49
N SER A 987 25.11 27.60 51.11
CA SER A 987 24.28 28.68 51.66
C SER A 987 24.04 28.52 53.15
N ILE A 988 23.89 29.66 53.84
CA ILE A 988 23.69 29.75 55.28
C ILE A 988 22.54 30.74 55.55
N PRO A 989 21.46 30.33 56.23
CA PRO A 989 20.24 31.12 56.40
C PRO A 989 20.27 32.13 57.54
N GLN A 990 21.22 32.01 58.45
CA GLN A 990 21.36 32.88 59.61
C GLN A 990 22.81 32.93 60.06
N ARG A 991 23.16 33.95 60.84
CA ARG A 991 24.49 34.07 61.41
C ARG A 991 24.80 32.88 62.31
N GLY A 992 25.92 32.21 62.07
CA GLY A 992 26.32 31.04 62.84
C GLY A 992 27.76 30.63 62.55
N ASN A 993 28.31 29.77 63.41
CA ASN A 993 29.67 29.26 63.24
C ASN A 993 29.65 28.09 62.24
N VAL A 994 30.40 28.22 61.15
CA VAL A 994 30.34 27.30 60.00
C VAL A 994 31.68 26.64 59.80
N SER A 995 31.65 25.32 59.67
CA SER A 995 32.81 24.52 59.30
C SER A 995 32.54 23.74 58.01
N LEU A 996 33.43 23.86 57.04
CA LEU A 996 33.45 23.06 55.81
C LEU A 996 34.77 22.33 55.73
N LYS A 997 34.72 21.00 55.84
CA LYS A 997 35.90 20.14 55.98
C LYS A 997 35.87 18.99 54.99
N VAL A 998 37.03 18.57 54.53
CA VAL A 998 37.24 17.45 53.60
C VAL A 998 37.78 16.24 54.37
N TYR A 999 37.27 15.06 54.05
CA TYR A 999 37.59 13.78 54.65
C TYR A 999 37.98 12.75 53.59
N ASP A 1000 38.89 11.86 53.95
CA ASP A 1000 39.18 10.65 53.16
C ASP A 1000 38.08 9.58 53.35
N VAL A 1001 38.20 8.46 52.62
CA VAL A 1001 37.26 7.33 52.70
C VAL A 1001 37.26 6.62 54.05
N LEU A 1002 38.30 6.79 54.87
CA LEU A 1002 38.39 6.24 56.22
C LEU A 1002 37.77 7.17 57.27
N GLY A 1003 37.32 8.36 56.85
CA GLY A 1003 36.72 9.37 57.72
C GLY A 1003 37.74 10.25 58.44
N ASN A 1004 39.02 10.18 58.07
CA ASN A 1004 40.02 11.11 58.60
C ASN A 1004 39.83 12.47 57.95
N GLU A 1005 39.90 13.54 58.74
CA GLU A 1005 39.90 14.91 58.22
C GLU A 1005 41.23 15.19 57.51
N VAL A 1006 41.16 15.54 56.23
CA VAL A 1006 42.34 15.80 55.39
C VAL A 1006 42.53 17.26 55.02
N SER A 1007 41.47 18.09 55.13
CA SER A 1007 41.56 19.54 54.96
C SER A 1007 40.39 20.26 55.63
N THR A 1008 40.63 21.44 56.21
CA THR A 1008 39.57 22.36 56.64
C THR A 1008 39.55 23.55 55.67
N LEU A 1009 38.44 23.72 54.94
CA LEU A 1009 38.29 24.78 53.95
C LEU A 1009 37.69 26.05 54.56
N VAL A 1010 36.80 25.90 55.55
CA VAL A 1010 36.15 26.99 56.28
C VAL A 1010 35.97 26.55 57.73
N ASN A 1011 36.22 27.43 58.70
CA ASN A 1011 35.90 27.22 60.12
C ASN A 1011 35.81 28.56 60.86
N GLU A 1012 34.76 29.32 60.57
CA GLU A 1012 34.58 30.69 61.07
C GLU A 1012 33.09 31.06 61.16
N GLU A 1013 32.81 32.17 61.85
CA GLU A 1013 31.47 32.71 61.93
C GLU A 1013 31.11 33.40 60.60
N LYS A 1014 29.96 33.03 60.03
CA LYS A 1014 29.45 33.59 58.77
C LYS A 1014 28.07 34.20 59.00
N GLU A 1015 27.80 35.30 58.30
CA GLU A 1015 26.47 35.91 58.23
C GLU A 1015 25.56 35.10 57.28
N ARG A 1016 24.28 35.49 57.16
CA ARG A 1016 23.39 34.91 56.15
C ARG A 1016 23.93 35.20 54.74
N GLY A 1017 24.00 34.18 53.88
CA GLY A 1017 24.44 34.35 52.49
C GLY A 1017 24.79 33.06 51.76
N VAL A 1018 25.11 33.19 50.47
CA VAL A 1018 25.70 32.13 49.65
C VAL A 1018 27.21 32.36 49.57
N TYR A 1019 27.97 31.31 49.78
CA TYR A 1019 29.41 31.31 49.84
C TYR A 1019 29.99 30.30 48.85
N SER A 1020 31.17 30.61 48.33
CA SER A 1020 31.91 29.75 47.42
C SER A 1020 33.33 29.59 47.95
N VAL A 1021 33.84 28.36 47.96
CA VAL A 1021 35.23 28.07 48.33
C VAL A 1021 35.87 27.21 47.25
N ASN A 1022 37.08 27.61 46.84
CA ASN A 1022 37.89 26.80 45.95
C ASN A 1022 38.68 25.79 46.76
N PHE A 1023 38.64 24.52 46.33
CA PHE A 1023 39.46 23.46 46.87
C PHE A 1023 40.53 23.07 45.84
N ASP A 1024 41.79 23.32 46.19
CA ASP A 1024 42.95 22.82 45.44
C ASP A 1024 43.42 21.52 46.07
N ALA A 1025 43.27 20.43 45.32
CA ALA A 1025 43.62 19.09 45.77
C ALA A 1025 44.95 18.58 45.19
N SER A 1026 45.82 19.47 44.70
CA SER A 1026 47.10 19.13 44.04
C SER A 1026 48.09 18.33 44.91
N HIS A 1027 47.90 18.29 46.24
CA HIS A 1027 48.71 17.48 47.16
C HIS A 1027 48.05 16.17 47.61
N PHE A 1028 46.85 15.85 47.11
CA PHE A 1028 46.13 14.61 47.42
C PHE A 1028 46.25 13.58 46.27
N SER A 1029 46.11 12.31 46.61
CA SER A 1029 46.07 11.19 45.65
C SER A 1029 44.72 11.12 44.93
N SER A 1030 44.68 10.66 43.68
CA SER A 1030 43.40 10.39 42.98
C SER A 1030 42.53 9.44 43.82
N GLY A 1031 41.23 9.72 43.91
CA GLY A 1031 40.34 8.95 44.76
C GLY A 1031 39.05 9.67 45.13
N ILE A 1032 38.24 8.99 45.95
CA ILE A 1032 36.99 9.51 46.46
C ILE A 1032 37.26 10.28 47.76
N TYR A 1033 36.74 11.49 47.84
CA TYR A 1033 36.77 12.32 49.03
C TYR A 1033 35.36 12.76 49.39
N PHE A 1034 35.17 13.11 50.65
CA PHE A 1034 33.90 13.63 51.14
C PHE A 1034 34.12 15.01 51.73
N TYR A 1035 33.27 15.97 51.39
CA TYR A 1035 33.29 17.28 52.03
C TYR A 1035 32.00 17.48 52.80
N ARG A 1036 32.12 18.00 54.02
CA ARG A 1036 31.03 18.15 54.97
C ARG A 1036 30.94 19.58 55.45
N LEU A 1037 29.76 20.16 55.26
CA LEU A 1037 29.35 21.43 55.87
C LEU A 1037 28.67 21.15 57.21
N LYS A 1038 29.06 21.86 58.25
CA LYS A 1038 28.40 21.87 59.55
C LYS A 1038 28.22 23.30 60.03
N ALA A 1039 26.99 23.67 60.36
CA ALA A 1039 26.63 24.98 60.90
C ALA A 1039 25.44 24.81 61.86
N ASP A 1040 25.57 25.26 63.10
CA ASP A 1040 24.60 25.00 64.19
C ASP A 1040 24.18 23.51 64.27
N ASN A 1041 22.89 23.23 64.02
CA ASN A 1041 22.31 21.88 63.99
C ASN A 1041 22.33 21.22 62.59
N PHE A 1042 22.81 21.91 61.56
CA PHE A 1042 22.86 21.42 60.19
C PHE A 1042 24.18 20.72 59.91
N ILE A 1043 24.12 19.50 59.36
CA ILE A 1043 25.28 18.76 58.85
C ILE A 1043 24.89 18.14 57.50
N GLN A 1044 25.64 18.45 56.45
CA GLN A 1044 25.48 17.82 55.14
C GLN A 1044 26.84 17.41 54.59
N THR A 1045 26.93 16.21 54.03
CA THR A 1045 28.15 15.69 53.40
C THR A 1045 27.87 15.36 51.94
N LYS A 1046 28.76 15.76 51.02
CA LYS A 1046 28.71 15.38 49.61
C LYS A 1046 30.02 14.72 49.18
N LYS A 1047 29.93 13.89 48.14
CA LYS A 1047 31.03 13.10 47.58
C LYS A 1047 31.68 13.88 46.44
N MET A 1048 33.00 13.88 46.36
CA MET A 1048 33.77 14.39 45.22
C MET A 1048 34.81 13.38 44.75
N ILE A 1049 35.13 13.41 43.46
CA ILE A 1049 36.07 12.48 42.83
C ILE A 1049 37.23 13.27 42.24
N LEU A 1050 38.41 13.12 42.83
CA LEU A 1050 39.65 13.69 42.30
C LEU A 1050 40.25 12.70 41.28
N VAL A 1051 40.43 13.17 40.05
CA VAL A 1051 41.10 12.42 38.98
C VAL A 1051 42.37 13.16 38.61
N ARG A 1052 43.52 12.54 38.83
CA ARG A 1052 44.81 13.00 38.27
C ARG A 1052 45.20 12.14 37.09
#